data_AF-A0A512B6H1-F1
#
_entry.id   AF-A0A512B6H1-F1
#
_cell.length_a   1.000
_cell.length_b   1.000
_cell.length_c   1.000
_cell.angle_alpha   90.00
_cell.angle_beta   90.00
_cell.angle_gamma   90.00
#
_symmetry.space_group_name_H-M   'P 1'
#
loop_
_entity.id
_entity.type
_entity.pdbx_description
1 polymer ?
#
loop_
_entity_poly.entity_id
_entity_poly.type
_entity_poly.pdbx_seq_one_letter_code
_entity_poly.pdbx_strand_id
1 'polypeptide(L)'
;MYNIRFLFISLTFFLSFLVGHAQPGAEIEVKKPKKYENRKLASEKTGEKKFTIPRKLYQNTVTHYNYYFNANNRLNELVNSSKIAFKDDYSQLLPFYNYTLEQTSQSKQDLDSIIYKCTAGILLHDLRNSWIDNMYLLMAKAYFFRNDLDSAALTLQYLNFSYAPKESGGYDKPIGSNASNETGEFSIATKEKNSIWTKLTSRPPSRNESFIWQIRNHIEKNELPEASGVIEILRHDPNFPKRLQTDLHEAMAYWFYKQQVYDSAAIHLNQALDEAANNQEKARWEYLIAQMYQLSDKNEEAVKYYEKSISHTTDPVMDVYARLNSIRINRSDKKDFLQENIDALLKMAHREKYLNYRDIIYYAAASIEMERNNFANAKNDLLNSVKYSVNNPTQRSQSFLLLGDLNYNRRSYSDAYNYYDSTDINALTSDADKNRITMRKPHLKTIAENTTIVLTQDSLQALAKLPQDQRDAIIKKQVKLLRKAQGLKEDDAPNINAAVKQVPDLFADNNKSTDFYFYNSGAKARGFSEFRARWGERPNVDNWRRKSALDRQIQKIADVDDVPGKAVVEQKVANNSYEGLQQDIPTTQEKLDASNKSIMEALFSSGQTFLNKLEEYPAAILAFEDLLNRFPNSTYKEEALFNLIYAYEKTGDKLKADQYKKQLISASPENKFAKLVANPPANTSKAEASPATKQYEQIYNLFIEGKFDEAKNQKKVADSTYGKSFWTPQLLFIESIYYIKQKEDSTAIKVLTDLSNLYAQDPMAARAKTMIDVLKRRKEIEDYLTKLEVTRNEDAATPVNNNPPVATPPAPAKIVTVPPPANKDSVVVTKQSAVSPATSNVKKDTVAAPPPVVVKNFSFVATDPHYVVVLLDKVDPVYATEARNAFNRFNREKYYNQKIDISGVKLNEQFNLVLQGPFPDANAALDYIDKVRPVAKSRILPWLTADKFSFLVISDANLEVLKAKQDMEAYKLLIQKALPGRF
;
A
#
# COMPACT_ATOMS: atom_id res chain seq x y z
N MET A 1 66.79 23.09 26.85
CA MET A 1 66.26 22.00 25.99
C MET A 1 66.50 20.63 26.65
N TYR A 2 65.78 20.28 27.72
CA TYR A 2 65.98 18.98 28.42
C TYR A 2 64.69 18.37 28.99
N ASN A 3 63.78 19.18 29.58
CA ASN A 3 62.60 18.66 30.30
C ASN A 3 61.50 18.04 29.43
N ILE A 4 61.51 18.25 28.10
CA ILE A 4 60.47 17.73 27.19
C ILE A 4 60.64 16.22 26.93
N ARG A 5 61.86 15.66 27.04
CA ARG A 5 62.08 14.22 26.82
C ARG A 5 61.59 13.35 27.97
N PHE A 6 61.53 13.86 29.21
CA PHE A 6 61.04 13.08 30.35
C PHE A 6 59.52 12.85 30.29
N LEU A 7 58.74 13.83 29.82
CA LEU A 7 57.29 13.68 29.70
C LEU A 7 56.90 12.58 28.70
N PHE A 8 57.57 12.51 27.55
CA PHE A 8 57.33 11.49 26.52
C PHE A 8 57.81 10.08 26.90
N ILE A 9 58.76 9.95 27.83
CA ILE A 9 59.23 8.65 28.34
C ILE A 9 58.39 8.18 29.53
N SER A 10 57.85 9.10 30.34
CA SER A 10 56.90 8.77 31.41
C SER A 10 55.55 8.29 30.87
N LEU A 11 55.08 8.87 29.76
CA LEU A 11 53.78 8.54 29.16
C LEU A 11 53.68 7.07 28.67
N THR A 12 54.80 6.47 28.27
CA THR A 12 54.89 5.07 27.85
C THR A 12 54.90 4.07 29.01
N PHE A 13 55.16 4.50 30.25
CA PHE A 13 55.31 3.59 31.40
C PHE A 13 54.00 3.38 32.18
N PHE A 14 53.10 4.38 32.17
CA PHE A 14 51.86 4.37 32.96
C PHE A 14 50.59 3.88 32.24
N LEU A 15 50.71 3.32 31.02
CA LEU A 15 49.63 2.55 30.35
C LEU A 15 49.48 1.10 30.89
N SER A 16 50.01 0.85 32.09
CA SER A 16 50.00 -0.43 32.79
C SER A 16 48.68 -0.66 33.54
N PHE A 17 48.29 -1.92 33.77
CA PHE A 17 47.09 -2.37 34.52
C PHE A 17 45.71 -2.36 33.80
N LEU A 18 45.61 -2.88 32.58
CA LEU A 18 44.37 -3.55 32.13
C LEU A 18 44.65 -4.88 31.41
N VAL A 19 44.28 -5.98 32.07
CA VAL A 19 44.32 -7.35 31.54
C VAL A 19 43.39 -7.45 30.33
N GLY A 20 43.97 -7.64 29.14
CA GLY A 20 43.23 -7.99 27.94
C GLY A 20 42.77 -9.45 28.03
N HIS A 21 41.57 -9.65 28.59
CA HIS A 21 40.91 -10.95 28.60
C HIS A 21 40.56 -11.32 27.16
N ALA A 22 40.93 -12.54 26.74
CA ALA A 22 40.18 -13.19 25.68
C ALA A 22 38.86 -13.67 26.30
N GLN A 23 37.85 -13.96 25.48
CA GLN A 23 36.97 -15.06 25.87
C GLN A 23 37.81 -16.35 25.91
N PRO A 24 37.85 -17.10 27.02
CA PRO A 24 38.15 -18.52 26.96
C PRO A 24 37.03 -19.19 26.14
N GLY A 25 37.40 -20.08 25.20
CA GLY A 25 36.46 -20.85 24.38
C GLY A 25 36.01 -20.23 23.04
N ALA A 26 36.47 -19.02 22.68
CA ALA A 26 36.15 -18.42 21.38
C ALA A 26 37.04 -18.95 20.24
N GLU A 27 36.88 -20.23 19.89
CA GLU A 27 37.53 -20.83 18.73
C GLU A 27 36.70 -20.62 17.46
N ILE A 28 37.29 -20.00 16.43
CA ILE A 28 36.62 -19.72 15.16
C ILE A 28 37.10 -20.71 14.09
N GLU A 29 36.44 -21.87 14.00
CA GLU A 29 36.76 -22.89 13.00
C GLU A 29 36.23 -22.48 11.60
N VAL A 30 37.09 -21.85 10.80
CA VAL A 30 36.74 -21.48 9.42
C VAL A 30 37.03 -22.66 8.47
N LYS A 31 36.02 -23.12 7.74
CA LYS A 31 36.17 -24.12 6.66
C LYS A 31 36.98 -23.54 5.48
N LYS A 32 38.30 -23.70 5.52
CA LYS A 32 39.25 -23.13 4.55
C LYS A 32 39.21 -23.86 3.20
N PRO A 33 39.49 -23.18 2.08
CA PRO A 33 39.81 -23.83 0.81
C PRO A 33 41.07 -24.71 0.96
N LYS A 34 41.14 -25.85 0.26
CA LYS A 34 42.24 -26.84 0.36
C LYS A 34 43.67 -26.22 0.33
N LYS A 35 43.88 -25.19 -0.49
CA LYS A 35 45.18 -24.47 -0.61
C LYS A 35 45.63 -23.78 0.70
N TYR A 36 44.71 -23.53 1.64
CA TYR A 36 44.94 -22.81 2.89
C TYR A 36 44.52 -23.60 4.14
N GLU A 37 44.13 -24.86 3.99
CA GLU A 37 43.64 -25.75 5.06
C GLU A 37 44.63 -25.80 6.25
N ASN A 38 45.91 -26.04 5.95
CA ASN A 38 47.00 -26.06 6.94
C ASN A 38 47.42 -24.67 7.48
N ARG A 39 46.83 -23.57 6.99
CA ARG A 39 47.19 -22.21 7.45
C ARG A 39 46.33 -21.82 8.65
N LYS A 40 46.88 -21.97 9.86
CA LYS A 40 46.29 -21.34 11.05
C LYS A 40 46.24 -19.81 10.89
N LEU A 41 45.07 -19.21 11.11
CA LEU A 41 44.79 -17.77 11.14
C LEU A 41 45.43 -17.09 12.37
N ALA A 42 45.13 -15.81 12.63
CA ALA A 42 45.62 -15.12 13.82
C ALA A 42 44.65 -15.25 15.00
N SER A 43 43.34 -15.24 14.73
CA SER A 43 42.27 -15.51 15.69
C SER A 43 42.45 -16.90 16.33
N GLU A 44 42.66 -17.93 15.50
CA GLU A 44 42.99 -19.32 15.86
C GLU A 44 44.33 -19.49 16.62
N LYS A 45 45.08 -18.41 16.82
CA LYS A 45 46.32 -18.35 17.63
C LYS A 45 46.19 -17.41 18.82
N THR A 46 44.98 -17.00 19.15
CA THR A 46 44.67 -16.36 20.44
C THR A 46 45.06 -17.33 21.55
N GLY A 47 45.62 -16.82 22.65
CA GLY A 47 46.15 -17.67 23.73
C GLY A 47 47.57 -18.19 23.49
N GLU A 48 47.91 -18.70 22.29
CA GLU A 48 49.23 -19.31 21.97
C GLU A 48 50.44 -18.42 22.32
N LYS A 49 50.27 -17.10 22.36
CA LYS A 49 51.33 -16.13 22.71
C LYS A 49 50.87 -15.16 23.80
N LYS A 50 51.81 -14.76 24.68
CA LYS A 50 51.60 -13.72 25.70
C LYS A 50 51.19 -12.39 25.05
N PHE A 51 50.16 -11.74 25.58
CA PHE A 51 49.65 -10.46 25.06
C PHE A 51 50.41 -9.27 25.68
N THR A 52 51.68 -9.13 25.31
CA THR A 52 52.59 -8.09 25.81
C THR A 52 52.16 -6.68 25.37
N ILE A 53 52.60 -5.64 26.09
CA ILE A 53 52.23 -4.24 25.80
C ILE A 53 52.52 -3.84 24.34
N PRO A 54 53.69 -4.12 23.73
CA PRO A 54 53.93 -3.82 22.32
C PRO A 54 53.00 -4.59 21.36
N ARG A 55 52.65 -5.85 21.69
CA ARG A 55 51.69 -6.65 20.91
C ARG A 55 50.28 -6.06 21.02
N LYS A 56 49.83 -5.67 22.21
CA LYS A 56 48.53 -5.02 22.44
C LYS A 56 48.43 -3.71 21.67
N LEU A 57 49.46 -2.86 21.74
CA LEU A 57 49.51 -1.60 20.99
C LEU A 57 49.45 -1.84 19.47
N TYR A 58 50.34 -2.68 18.93
CA TYR A 58 50.34 -3.01 17.49
C TYR A 58 49.01 -3.58 17.01
N GLN A 59 48.45 -4.57 17.73
CA GLN A 59 47.17 -5.18 17.38
C GLN A 59 46.03 -4.16 17.42
N ASN A 60 45.92 -3.34 18.47
CA ASN A 60 44.88 -2.32 18.57
C ASN A 60 45.02 -1.24 17.47
N THR A 61 46.23 -0.75 17.19
CA THR A 61 46.45 0.28 16.16
C THR A 61 46.13 -0.25 14.75
N VAL A 62 46.60 -1.45 14.39
CA VAL A 62 46.37 -2.01 13.05
C VAL A 62 44.89 -2.40 12.87
N THR A 63 44.27 -3.01 13.88
CA THR A 63 42.83 -3.36 13.82
C THR A 63 41.96 -2.12 13.69
N HIS A 64 42.29 -1.03 14.40
CA HIS A 64 41.60 0.25 14.30
C HIS A 64 41.71 0.86 12.90
N TYR A 65 42.92 1.24 12.48
CA TYR A 65 43.09 2.13 11.33
C TYR A 65 42.96 1.42 9.99
N ASN A 66 43.31 0.13 9.88
CA ASN A 66 43.22 -0.58 8.60
C ASN A 66 41.81 -1.12 8.35
N TYR A 67 41.12 -1.58 9.40
CA TYR A 67 39.83 -2.28 9.28
C TYR A 67 38.66 -1.44 9.82
N TYR A 68 38.63 -1.13 11.13
CA TYR A 68 37.44 -0.54 11.77
C TYR A 68 37.14 0.86 11.24
N PHE A 69 38.10 1.78 11.29
CA PHE A 69 37.94 3.17 10.86
C PHE A 69 37.46 3.27 9.40
N ASN A 70 38.10 2.50 8.50
CA ASN A 70 37.77 2.46 7.07
C ASN A 70 36.46 1.75 6.73
N ALA A 71 35.88 1.00 7.67
CA ALA A 71 34.59 0.33 7.53
C ALA A 71 33.47 1.20 8.15
N ASN A 72 33.73 1.78 9.33
CA ASN A 72 32.83 2.66 10.05
C ASN A 72 32.55 3.95 9.27
N ASN A 73 33.60 4.58 8.73
CA ASN A 73 33.44 5.79 7.92
C ASN A 73 32.62 5.50 6.65
N ARG A 74 32.88 4.38 5.96
CA ARG A 74 32.10 4.00 4.76
C ARG A 74 30.63 3.70 5.08
N LEU A 75 30.33 3.15 6.26
CA LEU A 75 28.94 2.97 6.70
C LEU A 75 28.27 4.32 6.97
N ASN A 76 28.96 5.23 7.65
CA ASN A 76 28.46 6.58 7.93
C ASN A 76 28.26 7.38 6.63
N GLU A 77 29.19 7.29 5.68
CA GLU A 77 29.10 7.87 4.33
C GLU A 77 27.85 7.34 3.59
N LEU A 78 27.65 6.02 3.57
CA LEU A 78 26.50 5.37 2.94
C LEU A 78 25.18 5.86 3.55
N VAL A 79 25.03 5.79 4.88
CA VAL A 79 23.82 6.23 5.57
C VAL A 79 23.56 7.71 5.35
N ASN A 80 24.59 8.57 5.44
CA ASN A 80 24.47 10.00 5.18
C ASN A 80 24.11 10.31 3.71
N SER A 81 24.65 9.55 2.74
CA SER A 81 24.25 9.65 1.34
C SER A 81 22.78 9.26 1.13
N SER A 82 22.29 8.22 1.81
CA SER A 82 20.87 7.88 1.80
C SER A 82 20.02 8.99 2.44
N LYS A 83 20.44 9.56 3.57
CA LYS A 83 19.78 10.71 4.23
C LYS A 83 19.66 11.93 3.32
N ILE A 84 20.69 12.25 2.55
CA ILE A 84 20.72 13.40 1.63
C ILE A 84 19.92 13.12 0.34
N ALA A 85 19.86 11.86 -0.10
CA ALA A 85 19.07 11.46 -1.28
C ALA A 85 17.57 11.30 -0.99
N PHE A 86 17.20 11.10 0.28
CA PHE A 86 15.81 11.00 0.72
C PHE A 86 15.08 12.34 0.56
N LYS A 87 13.79 12.28 0.23
CA LYS A 87 12.93 13.46 0.06
C LYS A 87 11.65 13.27 0.86
N ASP A 88 11.45 14.17 1.81
CA ASP A 88 10.24 14.22 2.65
C ASP A 88 9.05 14.80 1.87
N ASP A 89 7.89 14.15 2.00
CA ASP A 89 6.58 14.74 1.64
C ASP A 89 5.96 15.34 2.91
N TYR A 90 6.23 16.62 3.15
CA TYR A 90 5.73 17.36 4.31
C TYR A 90 4.20 17.51 4.38
N SER A 91 3.47 17.14 3.32
CA SER A 91 2.01 17.05 3.35
C SER A 91 1.48 15.80 4.06
N GLN A 92 2.36 14.83 4.34
CA GLN A 92 2.07 13.58 5.05
C GLN A 92 2.90 13.47 6.33
N LEU A 93 2.57 12.52 7.21
CA LEU A 93 3.40 12.21 8.39
C LEU A 93 4.79 11.74 7.94
N LEU A 94 5.84 12.45 8.37
CA LEU A 94 7.20 12.09 7.97
C LEU A 94 7.61 10.71 8.52
N PRO A 95 8.21 9.83 7.69
CA PRO A 95 8.80 8.59 8.18
C PRO A 95 9.85 8.89 9.27
N PHE A 96 9.87 8.10 10.34
CA PHE A 96 10.74 8.35 11.50
C PHE A 96 12.20 8.62 11.10
N TYR A 97 12.77 7.73 10.28
CA TYR A 97 14.05 7.94 9.63
C TYR A 97 13.89 8.56 8.22
N ASN A 98 14.81 9.46 7.88
CA ASN A 98 15.03 10.02 6.55
C ASN A 98 15.77 9.05 5.60
N TYR A 99 15.42 7.77 5.62
CA TYR A 99 15.92 6.73 4.70
C TYR A 99 15.09 5.45 4.88
N THR A 100 15.12 4.56 3.88
CA THR A 100 14.53 3.21 3.99
C THR A 100 15.61 2.13 3.91
N LEU A 101 15.37 0.96 4.52
CA LEU A 101 16.29 -0.19 4.40
C LEU A 101 16.33 -0.75 2.98
N GLU A 102 15.25 -0.61 2.23
CA GLU A 102 15.22 -0.91 0.79
C GLU A 102 16.27 -0.05 0.05
N GLN A 103 16.28 1.28 0.28
CA GLN A 103 17.24 2.18 -0.33
C GLN A 103 18.69 1.87 0.11
N THR A 104 18.95 1.64 1.40
CA THR A 104 20.33 1.34 1.85
C THR A 104 20.83 -0.01 1.34
N SER A 105 19.94 -1.01 1.17
CA SER A 105 20.30 -2.33 0.64
C SER A 105 20.79 -2.31 -0.81
N GLN A 106 20.45 -1.28 -1.59
CA GLN A 106 20.92 -1.12 -2.97
C GLN A 106 22.45 -0.92 -3.03
N SER A 107 23.05 -0.30 -2.01
CA SER A 107 24.50 -0.15 -1.84
C SER A 107 25.19 -1.44 -1.35
N LYS A 108 24.73 -2.60 -1.82
CA LYS A 108 25.18 -3.93 -1.39
C LYS A 108 26.69 -4.12 -1.48
N GLN A 109 27.35 -3.60 -2.52
CA GLN A 109 28.81 -3.73 -2.68
C GLN A 109 29.59 -3.05 -1.54
N ASP A 110 29.08 -1.93 -1.03
CA ASP A 110 29.71 -1.21 0.08
C ASP A 110 29.49 -1.92 1.41
N LEU A 111 28.27 -2.41 1.64
CA LEU A 111 27.91 -3.18 2.83
C LEU A 111 28.66 -4.52 2.87
N ASP A 112 28.79 -5.21 1.74
CA ASP A 112 29.61 -6.41 1.58
C ASP A 112 31.09 -6.11 1.84
N SER A 113 31.60 -4.94 1.41
CA SER A 113 32.97 -4.48 1.72
C SER A 113 33.17 -4.20 3.22
N ILE A 114 32.16 -3.63 3.88
CA ILE A 114 32.17 -3.35 5.33
C ILE A 114 32.15 -4.66 6.12
N ILE A 115 31.26 -5.60 5.78
CA ILE A 115 31.17 -6.94 6.38
C ILE A 115 32.47 -7.72 6.16
N TYR A 116 33.04 -7.66 4.95
CA TYR A 116 34.36 -8.26 4.65
C TYR A 116 35.48 -7.64 5.49
N LYS A 117 35.55 -6.31 5.63
CA LYS A 117 36.56 -5.63 6.48
C LYS A 117 36.41 -6.01 7.95
N CYS A 118 35.19 -6.11 8.47
CA CYS A 118 34.94 -6.56 9.85
C CYS A 118 35.40 -8.01 10.02
N THR A 119 34.97 -8.91 9.12
CA THR A 119 35.35 -10.34 9.13
C THR A 119 36.86 -10.54 9.03
N ALA A 120 37.53 -9.84 8.11
CA ALA A 120 38.99 -9.87 7.97
C ALA A 120 39.69 -9.31 9.20
N GLY A 121 39.20 -8.20 9.78
CA GLY A 121 39.71 -7.63 11.02
C GLY A 121 39.60 -8.60 12.21
N ILE A 122 38.52 -9.38 12.30
CA ILE A 122 38.33 -10.41 13.34
C ILE A 122 39.27 -11.60 13.13
N LEU A 123 39.35 -12.14 11.90
CA LEU A 123 40.12 -13.36 11.61
C LEU A 123 41.64 -13.15 11.55
N LEU A 124 42.10 -11.96 11.15
CA LEU A 124 43.52 -11.66 10.93
C LEU A 124 44.21 -11.03 12.15
N HIS A 125 43.51 -10.88 13.28
CA HIS A 125 44.04 -10.32 14.53
C HIS A 125 43.87 -11.24 15.75
N ASP A 126 44.59 -10.91 16.82
CA ASP A 126 44.51 -11.58 18.13
C ASP A 126 43.20 -11.15 18.81
N LEU A 127 42.32 -12.09 19.21
CA LEU A 127 40.97 -11.77 19.70
C LEU A 127 40.95 -11.00 21.04
N ARG A 128 42.12 -10.83 21.68
CA ARG A 128 42.32 -9.97 22.86
C ARG A 128 42.43 -8.47 22.55
N ASN A 129 42.38 -8.08 21.27
CA ASN A 129 42.43 -6.68 20.87
C ASN A 129 41.12 -5.95 21.20
N SER A 130 41.20 -4.65 21.45
CA SER A 130 40.12 -3.83 22.02
C SER A 130 39.13 -3.30 20.98
N TRP A 131 38.94 -4.00 19.86
CA TRP A 131 38.07 -3.60 18.75
C TRP A 131 37.19 -4.72 18.21
N ILE A 132 37.34 -5.98 18.65
CA ILE A 132 36.57 -7.11 18.11
C ILE A 132 35.07 -6.94 18.36
N ASP A 133 34.68 -6.46 19.54
CA ASP A 133 33.29 -6.12 19.87
C ASP A 133 32.76 -4.98 18.96
N ASN A 134 33.60 -3.95 18.70
CA ASN A 134 33.25 -2.89 17.75
C ASN A 134 33.09 -3.43 16.32
N MET A 135 33.86 -4.44 15.90
CA MET A 135 33.71 -5.11 14.60
C MET A 135 32.40 -5.89 14.50
N TYR A 136 32.04 -6.66 15.54
CA TYR A 136 30.77 -7.38 15.55
C TYR A 136 29.58 -6.41 15.53
N LEU A 137 29.62 -5.32 16.30
CA LEU A 137 28.58 -4.29 16.24
C LEU A 137 28.51 -3.62 14.86
N LEU A 138 29.65 -3.23 14.28
CA LEU A 138 29.69 -2.61 12.95
C LEU A 138 29.20 -3.55 11.84
N MET A 139 29.52 -4.85 11.95
CA MET A 139 29.04 -5.89 11.05
C MET A 139 27.52 -6.11 11.20
N ALA A 140 27.00 -6.09 12.43
CA ALA A 140 25.55 -6.12 12.67
C ALA A 140 24.82 -4.92 12.05
N LYS A 141 25.36 -3.70 12.25
CA LYS A 141 24.82 -2.48 11.60
C LYS A 141 24.85 -2.63 10.07
N ALA A 142 25.94 -3.17 9.51
CA ALA A 142 26.04 -3.40 8.07
C ALA A 142 25.02 -4.43 7.54
N TYR A 143 24.78 -5.55 8.24
CA TYR A 143 23.70 -6.48 7.90
C TYR A 143 22.32 -5.83 7.98
N PHE A 144 22.07 -5.03 9.02
CA PHE A 144 20.82 -4.29 9.21
C PHE A 144 20.55 -3.32 8.05
N PHE A 145 21.53 -2.50 7.67
CA PHE A 145 21.43 -1.60 6.51
C PHE A 145 21.41 -2.35 5.16
N ARG A 146 21.84 -3.61 5.11
CA ARG A 146 21.67 -4.53 3.96
C ARG A 146 20.29 -5.20 3.93
N ASN A 147 19.43 -4.90 4.91
CA ASN A 147 18.12 -5.50 5.17
C ASN A 147 18.15 -7.00 5.51
N ASP A 148 19.31 -7.54 5.91
CA ASP A 148 19.47 -8.93 6.37
C ASP A 148 19.25 -9.02 7.89
N LEU A 149 18.03 -8.72 8.33
CA LEU A 149 17.67 -8.53 9.74
C LEU A 149 17.94 -9.76 10.63
N ASP A 150 17.92 -10.98 10.09
CA ASP A 150 18.30 -12.19 10.84
C ASP A 150 19.82 -12.33 11.01
N SER A 151 20.62 -11.90 10.02
CA SER A 151 22.09 -11.87 10.15
C SER A 151 22.52 -10.78 11.13
N ALA A 152 21.82 -9.64 11.15
CA ALA A 152 21.98 -8.62 12.18
C ALA A 152 21.61 -9.16 13.56
N ALA A 153 20.42 -9.77 13.73
CA ALA A 153 19.97 -10.37 14.99
C ALA A 153 20.98 -11.38 15.55
N LEU A 154 21.44 -12.34 14.75
CA LEU A 154 22.44 -13.35 15.17
C LEU A 154 23.78 -12.71 15.56
N THR A 155 24.22 -11.66 14.84
CA THR A 155 25.47 -10.94 15.16
C THR A 155 25.34 -10.14 16.47
N LEU A 156 24.18 -9.52 16.73
CA LEU A 156 23.89 -8.80 17.96
C LEU A 156 23.75 -9.76 19.15
N GLN A 157 23.07 -10.90 18.97
CA GLN A 157 22.94 -11.94 19.99
C GLN A 157 24.30 -12.54 20.34
N TYR A 158 25.14 -12.82 19.35
CA TYR A 158 26.52 -13.26 19.56
C TYR A 158 27.31 -12.24 20.37
N LEU A 159 27.27 -10.95 20.01
CA LEU A 159 27.92 -9.87 20.76
C LEU A 159 27.39 -9.75 22.20
N ASN A 160 26.07 -9.83 22.38
CA ASN A 160 25.41 -9.76 23.69
C ASN A 160 25.73 -10.97 24.59
N PHE A 161 25.95 -12.16 24.00
CA PHE A 161 26.39 -13.36 24.71
C PHE A 161 27.90 -13.33 24.99
N SER A 162 28.74 -13.25 23.96
CA SER A 162 30.19 -13.40 24.06
C SER A 162 30.88 -12.35 24.92
N TYR A 163 30.33 -11.14 25.01
CA TYR A 163 30.90 -10.03 25.78
C TYR A 163 30.19 -9.78 27.11
N ALA A 164 29.37 -10.73 27.58
CA ALA A 164 28.79 -10.70 28.91
C ALA A 164 29.85 -10.86 30.02
N PRO A 165 29.62 -10.32 31.23
CA PRO A 165 30.48 -10.56 32.39
C PRO A 165 30.54 -12.04 32.76
N LYS A 166 31.75 -12.62 32.81
CA LYS A 166 32.00 -14.00 33.25
C LYS A 166 32.29 -14.07 34.75
N GLU A 167 32.21 -15.28 35.32
CA GLU A 167 32.70 -15.58 36.67
C GLU A 167 34.23 -15.50 36.79
N SER A 168 34.76 -15.49 38.01
CA SER A 168 36.21 -15.53 38.28
C SER A 168 36.91 -16.79 37.74
N GLY A 169 36.17 -17.89 37.55
CA GLY A 169 36.64 -19.11 36.88
C GLY A 169 36.57 -19.06 35.34
N GLY A 170 35.99 -18.01 34.75
CA GLY A 170 35.80 -17.87 33.30
C GLY A 170 34.53 -18.54 32.74
N TYR A 171 33.64 -19.03 33.60
CA TYR A 171 32.32 -19.56 33.22
C TYR A 171 31.35 -18.44 32.81
N ASP A 172 30.45 -18.75 31.88
CA ASP A 172 29.43 -17.82 31.38
C ASP A 172 28.25 -17.69 32.34
N LYS A 173 27.97 -16.46 32.80
CA LYS A 173 26.80 -16.17 33.63
C LYS A 173 25.53 -16.17 32.76
N PRO A 174 24.43 -16.85 33.16
CA PRO A 174 23.19 -16.81 32.40
C PRO A 174 22.59 -15.40 32.45
N ILE A 175 22.54 -14.72 31.30
CA ILE A 175 22.08 -13.33 31.17
C ILE A 175 20.61 -13.24 31.57
N GLY A 176 20.27 -12.26 32.41
CA GLY A 176 18.89 -12.05 32.86
C GLY A 176 18.40 -13.10 33.86
N SER A 177 19.31 -13.70 34.64
CA SER A 177 18.97 -14.69 35.67
C SER A 177 19.32 -14.21 37.08
N ASN A 178 18.70 -14.83 38.09
CA ASN A 178 19.09 -14.60 39.49
C ASN A 178 20.56 -14.98 39.78
N ALA A 179 21.16 -15.88 38.99
CA ALA A 179 22.58 -16.23 39.11
C ALA A 179 23.52 -15.11 38.59
N SER A 180 23.02 -14.22 37.72
CA SER A 180 23.75 -12.99 37.36
C SER A 180 23.60 -11.86 38.40
N ASN A 181 22.70 -12.02 39.39
CA ASN A 181 22.37 -10.99 40.38
C ASN A 181 23.17 -11.14 41.70
N GLU A 182 24.50 -11.05 41.63
CA GLU A 182 25.38 -11.14 42.79
C GLU A 182 25.27 -9.95 43.77
N THR A 183 24.66 -8.85 43.35
CA THR A 183 24.59 -7.59 44.12
C THR A 183 23.18 -7.16 44.52
N GLY A 184 22.16 -8.01 44.33
CA GLY A 184 20.75 -7.71 44.58
C GLY A 184 20.05 -6.93 43.45
N GLU A 185 20.79 -6.09 42.74
CA GLU A 185 20.35 -5.37 41.53
C GLU A 185 20.37 -6.25 40.25
N PHE A 186 19.20 -6.50 39.66
CA PHE A 186 19.09 -7.13 38.33
C PHE A 186 19.64 -6.21 37.23
N SER A 187 20.43 -6.77 36.31
CA SER A 187 21.05 -6.03 35.21
C SER A 187 21.46 -6.98 34.08
N ILE A 188 21.26 -6.56 32.83
CA ILE A 188 21.80 -7.21 31.63
C ILE A 188 22.96 -6.41 31.02
N ALA A 189 23.07 -5.11 31.30
CA ALA A 189 24.08 -4.21 30.74
C ALA A 189 25.49 -4.41 31.34
N THR A 190 26.52 -4.09 30.56
CA THR A 190 27.91 -4.14 31.02
C THR A 190 28.30 -2.83 31.71
N LYS A 191 28.43 -2.85 33.04
CA LYS A 191 28.81 -1.70 33.87
C LYS A 191 30.10 -1.01 33.38
N GLU A 192 29.97 0.21 32.85
CA GLU A 192 31.09 0.93 32.23
C GLU A 192 32.03 1.56 33.27
N LYS A 193 33.36 1.42 33.06
CA LYS A 193 34.38 1.97 33.97
C LYS A 193 34.55 3.47 33.73
N ASN A 194 33.95 4.26 34.61
CA ASN A 194 33.81 5.72 34.45
C ASN A 194 35.00 6.59 34.91
N SER A 195 36.14 6.00 35.28
CA SER A 195 37.34 6.77 35.65
C SER A 195 37.86 7.64 34.49
N ILE A 196 38.41 8.81 34.82
CA ILE A 196 39.03 9.73 33.85
C ILE A 196 40.08 8.99 33.01
N TRP A 197 40.91 8.17 33.67
CA TRP A 197 41.94 7.36 33.00
C TRP A 197 41.35 6.31 32.06
N THR A 198 40.25 5.64 32.42
CA THR A 198 39.63 4.64 31.52
C THR A 198 38.92 5.30 30.34
N LYS A 199 38.33 6.49 30.51
CA LYS A 199 37.77 7.30 29.40
C LYS A 199 38.84 7.80 28.43
N LEU A 200 40.06 8.05 28.90
CA LEU A 200 41.21 8.47 28.07
C LEU A 200 41.98 7.32 27.41
N THR A 201 41.84 6.07 27.88
CA THR A 201 42.68 4.93 27.45
C THR A 201 41.91 3.72 26.90
N SER A 202 40.58 3.71 27.03
CA SER A 202 39.70 2.64 26.53
C SER A 202 38.44 3.25 25.92
N ARG A 203 37.89 2.58 24.89
CA ARG A 203 36.50 2.83 24.50
C ARG A 203 35.52 2.14 25.48
N PRO A 204 34.27 2.61 25.55
CA PRO A 204 33.17 1.87 26.14
C PRO A 204 32.93 0.51 25.45
N PRO A 205 32.31 -0.48 26.11
CA PRO A 205 31.98 -1.78 25.50
C PRO A 205 30.82 -1.65 24.50
N SER A 206 30.98 -2.22 23.30
CA SER A 206 29.95 -2.24 22.25
C SER A 206 28.67 -2.98 22.65
N ARG A 207 28.77 -3.86 23.66
CA ARG A 207 27.66 -4.69 24.15
C ARG A 207 26.46 -3.88 24.65
N ASN A 208 26.68 -2.67 25.16
CA ASN A 208 25.59 -1.81 25.62
C ASN A 208 24.83 -1.19 24.43
N GLU A 209 25.54 -0.88 23.34
CA GLU A 209 24.97 -0.36 22.09
C GLU A 209 24.22 -1.46 21.31
N SER A 210 24.69 -2.72 21.34
CA SER A 210 24.01 -3.81 20.63
C SER A 210 22.63 -4.16 21.17
N PHE A 211 22.28 -3.81 22.41
CA PHE A 211 20.89 -3.92 22.87
C PHE A 211 19.97 -2.88 22.20
N ILE A 212 20.42 -1.65 21.97
CA ILE A 212 19.66 -0.64 21.21
C ILE A 212 19.49 -1.08 19.75
N TRP A 213 20.56 -1.57 19.13
CA TRP A 213 20.48 -2.09 17.77
C TRP A 213 19.66 -3.38 17.67
N GLN A 214 19.54 -4.17 18.75
CA GLN A 214 18.62 -5.30 18.85
C GLN A 214 17.16 -4.84 18.93
N ILE A 215 16.83 -3.85 19.78
CA ILE A 215 15.50 -3.21 19.81
C ILE A 215 15.12 -2.74 18.41
N ARG A 216 16.01 -1.99 17.75
CA ARG A 216 15.77 -1.49 16.39
C ARG A 216 15.56 -2.63 15.38
N ASN A 217 16.36 -3.70 15.45
CA ASN A 217 16.20 -4.85 14.57
C ASN A 217 14.85 -5.54 14.75
N HIS A 218 14.41 -5.75 15.99
CA HIS A 218 13.08 -6.29 16.29
C HIS A 218 11.96 -5.39 15.75
N ILE A 219 12.06 -4.05 15.87
CA ILE A 219 11.08 -3.11 15.31
C ILE A 219 10.96 -3.22 13.78
N GLU A 220 12.07 -3.39 13.05
CA GLU A 220 12.02 -3.57 11.58
C GLU A 220 11.52 -4.95 11.16
N LYS A 221 11.74 -5.99 11.99
CA LYS A 221 11.12 -7.32 11.84
C LYS A 221 9.64 -7.35 12.23
N ASN A 222 9.08 -6.25 12.72
CA ASN A 222 7.74 -6.17 13.31
C ASN A 222 7.55 -7.04 14.58
N GLU A 223 8.64 -7.40 15.24
CA GLU A 223 8.76 -8.11 16.52
C GLU A 223 8.61 -7.09 17.67
N LEU A 224 7.47 -6.38 17.70
CA LEU A 224 7.23 -5.29 18.65
C LEU A 224 7.18 -5.72 20.13
N PRO A 225 6.65 -6.91 20.51
CA PRO A 225 6.73 -7.41 21.89
C PRO A 225 8.18 -7.65 22.34
N GLU A 226 9.01 -8.22 21.47
CA GLU A 226 10.42 -8.51 21.73
C GLU A 226 11.21 -7.20 21.92
N ALA A 227 10.97 -6.21 21.06
CA ALA A 227 11.51 -4.86 21.21
C ALA A 227 11.10 -4.23 22.56
N SER A 228 9.82 -4.35 22.94
CA SER A 228 9.28 -3.84 24.22
C SER A 228 9.95 -4.49 25.43
N GLY A 229 10.16 -5.81 25.40
CA GLY A 229 10.84 -6.54 26.48
C GLY A 229 12.27 -6.06 26.70
N VAL A 230 13.04 -5.82 25.63
CA VAL A 230 14.41 -5.28 25.75
C VAL A 230 14.39 -3.81 26.19
N ILE A 231 13.46 -2.99 25.68
CA ILE A 231 13.26 -1.60 26.14
C ILE A 231 13.05 -1.56 27.66
N GLU A 232 12.08 -2.32 28.19
CA GLU A 232 11.69 -2.22 29.59
C GLU A 232 12.81 -2.68 30.54
N ILE A 233 13.55 -3.71 30.15
CA ILE A 233 14.74 -4.13 30.90
C ILE A 233 15.79 -3.00 30.94
N LEU A 234 16.13 -2.38 29.81
CA LEU A 234 17.15 -1.31 29.78
C LEU A 234 16.72 -0.04 30.53
N ARG A 235 15.44 0.32 30.50
CA ARG A 235 14.89 1.47 31.25
C ARG A 235 15.09 1.35 32.77
N HIS A 236 15.12 0.11 33.28
CA HIS A 236 15.25 -0.19 34.69
C HIS A 236 16.63 -0.76 35.09
N ASP A 237 17.57 -0.89 34.15
CA ASP A 237 18.90 -1.44 34.39
C ASP A 237 19.87 -0.39 35.00
N PRO A 238 20.34 -0.56 36.25
CA PRO A 238 21.17 0.42 36.93
C PRO A 238 22.61 0.52 36.38
N ASN A 239 23.02 -0.40 35.51
CA ASN A 239 24.32 -0.38 34.82
C ASN A 239 24.22 0.16 33.37
N PHE A 240 23.03 0.39 32.83
CA PHE A 240 22.87 0.93 31.48
C PHE A 240 23.44 2.36 31.40
N PRO A 241 24.41 2.63 30.49
CA PRO A 241 25.25 3.81 30.60
C PRO A 241 24.51 5.09 30.19
N LYS A 242 24.67 6.15 30.98
CA LYS A 242 24.03 7.46 30.75
C LYS A 242 24.25 8.05 29.34
N ARG A 243 25.31 7.64 28.65
CA ARG A 243 25.64 8.05 27.27
C ARG A 243 24.73 7.45 26.18
N LEU A 244 23.92 6.44 26.52
CA LEU A 244 23.00 5.75 25.60
C LEU A 244 21.54 5.94 26.00
N GLN A 245 21.24 6.87 26.92
CA GLN A 245 19.86 7.16 27.31
C GLN A 245 19.11 7.91 26.20
N THR A 246 19.82 8.74 25.44
CA THR A 246 19.37 9.38 24.21
C THR A 246 19.14 8.37 23.08
N ASP A 247 20.08 7.45 22.82
CA ASP A 247 19.90 6.28 21.94
C ASP A 247 18.64 5.45 22.32
N LEU A 248 18.44 5.20 23.62
CA LEU A 248 17.28 4.46 24.12
C LEU A 248 15.98 5.23 23.90
N HIS A 249 15.98 6.55 24.11
CA HIS A 249 14.82 7.40 23.79
C HIS A 249 14.52 7.44 22.29
N GLU A 250 15.52 7.43 21.40
CA GLU A 250 15.30 7.29 19.95
C GLU A 250 14.58 5.96 19.64
N ALA A 251 15.10 4.85 20.17
CA ALA A 251 14.53 3.52 19.94
C ALA A 251 13.12 3.36 20.54
N MET A 252 12.86 3.93 21.72
CA MET A 252 11.53 4.01 22.33
C MET A 252 10.57 4.83 21.47
N ALA A 253 11.01 5.99 20.98
CA ALA A 253 10.20 6.84 20.11
C ALA A 253 9.83 6.13 18.80
N TYR A 254 10.77 5.37 18.22
CA TYR A 254 10.50 4.59 17.02
C TYR A 254 9.52 3.43 17.27
N TRP A 255 9.63 2.77 18.43
CA TRP A 255 8.70 1.73 18.87
C TRP A 255 7.27 2.26 19.08
N PHE A 256 7.10 3.43 19.69
CA PHE A 256 5.80 4.08 19.82
C PHE A 256 5.26 4.59 18.47
N TYR A 257 6.11 5.16 17.61
CA TYR A 257 5.75 5.62 16.26
C TYR A 257 5.17 4.48 15.41
N LYS A 258 5.81 3.31 15.41
CA LYS A 258 5.34 2.11 14.68
C LYS A 258 4.01 1.57 15.19
N GLN A 259 3.66 1.83 16.45
CA GLN A 259 2.37 1.50 17.05
C GLN A 259 1.31 2.61 16.90
N GLN A 260 1.65 3.72 16.24
CA GLN A 260 0.78 4.91 16.10
C GLN A 260 0.42 5.59 17.44
N VAL A 261 1.22 5.34 18.50
CA VAL A 261 1.09 6.01 19.81
C VAL A 261 1.91 7.31 19.76
N TYR A 262 1.42 8.26 18.99
CA TYR A 262 2.18 9.43 18.56
C TYR A 262 2.59 10.34 19.73
N ASP A 263 1.80 10.43 20.79
CA ASP A 263 2.08 11.33 21.91
C ASP A 263 3.33 10.91 22.71
N SER A 264 3.49 9.61 22.92
CA SER A 264 4.62 8.99 23.60
C SER A 264 5.85 8.94 22.69
N ALA A 265 5.63 8.76 21.38
CA ALA A 265 6.68 8.93 20.38
C ALA A 265 7.23 10.36 20.35
N ALA A 266 6.38 11.38 20.45
CA ALA A 266 6.78 12.80 20.48
C ALA A 266 7.54 13.18 21.75
N ILE A 267 7.13 12.65 22.91
CA ILE A 267 7.85 12.85 24.18
C ILE A 267 9.26 12.27 24.10
N HIS A 268 9.41 11.02 23.65
CA HIS A 268 10.72 10.37 23.59
C HIS A 268 11.61 10.89 22.43
N LEU A 269 11.05 11.23 21.26
CA LEU A 269 11.84 11.83 20.18
C LEU A 269 12.39 13.21 20.59
N ASN A 270 11.63 13.98 21.37
CA ASN A 270 12.13 15.22 21.97
C ASN A 270 13.29 14.98 22.95
N GLN A 271 13.29 13.86 23.70
CA GLN A 271 14.40 13.48 24.59
C GLN A 271 15.64 12.98 23.81
N ALA A 272 15.49 12.61 22.53
CA ALA A 272 16.57 12.15 21.65
C ALA A 272 17.16 13.26 20.74
N LEU A 273 16.62 14.49 20.75
CA LEU A 273 16.96 15.57 19.79
C LEU A 273 18.44 15.97 19.71
N ASP A 274 19.30 15.52 20.61
CA ASP A 274 20.73 15.78 20.59
C ASP A 274 21.54 14.71 19.82
N GLU A 275 20.93 13.60 19.39
CA GLU A 275 21.50 12.62 18.45
C GLU A 275 21.36 13.02 16.97
N ALA A 276 20.57 14.07 16.69
CA ALA A 276 20.38 14.58 15.34
C ALA A 276 21.72 15.11 14.76
N ALA A 277 22.19 14.54 13.65
CA ALA A 277 23.57 14.72 13.19
C ALA A 277 23.92 16.15 12.72
N ASN A 278 22.91 17.01 12.53
CA ASN A 278 23.05 18.43 12.18
C ASN A 278 21.71 19.17 12.40
N ASN A 279 21.74 20.51 12.31
CA ASN A 279 20.55 21.35 12.52
C ASN A 279 19.38 21.05 11.55
N GLN A 280 19.63 20.60 10.32
CA GLN A 280 18.55 20.25 9.38
C GLN A 280 17.86 18.95 9.79
N GLU A 281 18.61 17.97 10.28
CA GLU A 281 18.05 16.75 10.87
C GLU A 281 17.29 17.06 12.17
N LYS A 282 17.82 17.94 13.02
CA LYS A 282 17.12 18.41 14.23
C LYS A 282 15.80 19.10 13.88
N ALA A 283 15.80 19.99 12.89
CA ALA A 283 14.59 20.66 12.39
C ALA A 283 13.55 19.66 11.83
N ARG A 284 14.00 18.59 11.17
CA ARG A 284 13.13 17.49 10.70
C ARG A 284 12.54 16.70 11.85
N TRP A 285 13.34 16.38 12.88
CA TRP A 285 12.85 15.67 14.06
C TRP A 285 11.85 16.55 14.83
N GLU A 286 12.09 17.85 14.95
CA GLU A 286 11.13 18.81 15.50
C GLU A 286 9.84 18.91 14.66
N TYR A 287 9.93 18.87 13.32
CA TYR A 287 8.75 18.79 12.44
C TYR A 287 7.93 17.52 12.69
N LEU A 288 8.61 16.37 12.81
CA LEU A 288 7.96 15.08 13.11
C LEU A 288 7.33 15.08 14.52
N ILE A 289 8.01 15.62 15.53
CA ILE A 289 7.45 15.82 16.87
C ILE A 289 6.17 16.68 16.80
N ALA A 290 6.17 17.75 15.99
CA ALA A 290 5.01 18.61 15.80
C ALA A 290 3.82 17.86 15.15
N GLN A 291 4.07 17.09 14.09
CA GLN A 291 3.05 16.25 13.46
C GLN A 291 2.49 15.20 14.42
N MET A 292 3.34 14.55 15.22
CA MET A 292 2.91 13.55 16.18
C MET A 292 2.07 14.14 17.33
N TYR A 293 2.40 15.34 17.82
CA TYR A 293 1.54 16.06 18.76
C TYR A 293 0.21 16.48 18.11
N GLN A 294 0.22 16.94 16.86
CA GLN A 294 -1.00 17.28 16.11
C GLN A 294 -1.92 16.05 15.92
N LEU A 295 -1.35 14.88 15.62
CA LEU A 295 -2.06 13.59 15.53
C LEU A 295 -2.53 13.05 16.90
N SER A 296 -2.17 13.72 17.99
CA SER A 296 -2.57 13.41 19.36
C SER A 296 -3.47 14.51 19.97
N ASP A 297 -4.00 15.42 19.15
CA ASP A 297 -4.76 16.62 19.53
C ASP A 297 -4.01 17.62 20.47
N LYS A 298 -2.70 17.43 20.68
CA LYS A 298 -1.82 18.27 21.51
C LYS A 298 -1.35 19.50 20.73
N ASN A 299 -2.31 20.36 20.45
CA ASN A 299 -2.19 21.46 19.49
C ASN A 299 -1.20 22.56 19.90
N GLU A 300 -1.12 22.93 21.18
CA GLU A 300 -0.18 23.94 21.68
C GLU A 300 1.28 23.45 21.54
N GLU A 301 1.54 22.19 21.87
CA GLU A 301 2.84 21.56 21.66
C GLU A 301 3.17 21.44 20.17
N ALA A 302 2.22 21.01 19.34
CA ALA A 302 2.42 20.90 17.89
C ALA A 302 2.92 22.23 17.28
N VAL A 303 2.23 23.33 17.56
CA VAL A 303 2.64 24.70 17.16
C VAL A 303 4.06 25.01 17.62
N LYS A 304 4.37 24.79 18.89
CA LYS A 304 5.68 25.06 19.49
C LYS A 304 6.82 24.28 18.83
N TYR A 305 6.57 23.05 18.37
CA TYR A 305 7.58 22.27 17.64
C TYR A 305 7.68 22.63 16.16
N TYR A 306 6.59 23.05 15.51
CA TYR A 306 6.67 23.68 14.18
C TYR A 306 7.48 24.98 14.22
N GLU A 307 7.32 25.83 15.25
CA GLU A 307 8.10 27.06 15.43
C GLU A 307 9.60 26.80 15.66
N LYS A 308 9.95 25.77 16.46
CA LYS A 308 11.35 25.30 16.58
C LYS A 308 11.91 24.84 15.23
N SER A 309 11.18 23.98 14.52
CA SER A 309 11.56 23.47 13.20
C SER A 309 11.82 24.61 12.21
N ILE A 310 10.94 25.61 12.17
CA ILE A 310 11.10 26.86 11.40
C ILE A 310 12.40 27.60 11.76
N SER A 311 12.77 27.64 13.04
CA SER A 311 13.97 28.36 13.49
C SER A 311 15.29 27.65 13.14
N HIS A 312 15.27 26.33 12.97
CA HIS A 312 16.45 25.51 12.65
C HIS A 312 16.56 25.11 11.16
N THR A 313 15.46 25.12 10.41
CA THR A 313 15.44 24.60 9.02
C THR A 313 16.08 25.54 8.00
N THR A 314 16.97 24.97 7.20
CA THR A 314 17.49 25.57 5.96
C THR A 314 16.59 25.25 4.76
N ASP A 315 15.87 24.13 4.78
CA ASP A 315 14.95 23.72 3.72
C ASP A 315 13.76 24.70 3.59
N PRO A 316 13.59 25.39 2.43
CA PRO A 316 12.46 26.27 2.20
C PRO A 316 11.10 25.56 2.17
N VAL A 317 11.04 24.26 1.88
CA VAL A 317 9.78 23.50 1.84
C VAL A 317 9.26 23.26 3.25
N MET A 318 10.11 22.71 4.13
CA MET A 318 9.79 22.52 5.56
C MET A 318 9.35 23.84 6.23
N ASP A 319 10.04 24.94 5.95
CA ASP A 319 9.74 26.29 6.45
C ASP A 319 8.29 26.73 6.11
N VAL A 320 7.84 26.46 4.88
CA VAL A 320 6.48 26.80 4.40
C VAL A 320 5.43 25.87 4.98
N TYR A 321 5.66 24.55 4.98
CA TYR A 321 4.70 23.58 5.52
C TYR A 321 4.53 23.68 7.04
N ALA A 322 5.62 23.91 7.79
CA ALA A 322 5.56 24.10 9.24
C ALA A 322 4.73 25.32 9.62
N ARG A 323 4.85 26.43 8.87
CA ARG A 323 4.00 27.61 9.03
C ARG A 323 2.55 27.32 8.68
N LEU A 324 2.29 26.68 7.54
CA LEU A 324 0.92 26.32 7.14
C LEU A 324 0.23 25.49 8.23
N ASN A 325 0.94 24.53 8.81
CA ASN A 325 0.39 23.68 9.88
C ASN A 325 0.24 24.44 11.20
N SER A 326 1.20 25.27 11.62
CA SER A 326 1.03 26.08 12.84
C SER A 326 -0.11 27.10 12.72
N ILE A 327 -0.30 27.73 11.55
CA ILE A 327 -1.44 28.62 11.25
C ILE A 327 -2.78 27.86 11.33
N ARG A 328 -2.83 26.65 10.75
CA ARG A 328 -4.02 25.79 10.77
C ARG A 328 -4.42 25.31 12.16
N ILE A 329 -3.47 25.24 13.09
CA ILE A 329 -3.69 24.84 14.49
C ILE A 329 -4.06 26.06 15.34
N ASN A 330 -3.31 27.17 15.25
CA ASN A 330 -3.54 28.42 16.00
C ASN A 330 -4.75 29.24 15.49
N ARG A 331 -5.88 28.59 15.16
CA ARG A 331 -7.10 29.24 14.66
C ARG A 331 -7.76 30.10 15.74
N SER A 332 -7.35 31.36 15.81
CA SER A 332 -8.18 32.43 16.37
C SER A 332 -9.28 32.80 15.38
N ASP A 333 -10.53 32.96 15.85
CA ASP A 333 -11.66 33.44 15.03
C ASP A 333 -11.51 34.88 14.50
N LYS A 334 -10.43 35.57 14.90
CA LYS A 334 -10.03 36.88 14.39
C LYS A 334 -9.64 36.77 12.91
N LYS A 335 -10.48 37.28 12.02
CA LYS A 335 -10.24 37.31 10.56
C LYS A 335 -8.90 37.92 10.17
N ASP A 336 -8.42 38.88 10.97
CA ASP A 336 -7.18 39.62 10.79
C ASP A 336 -5.95 38.71 10.92
N PHE A 337 -5.92 37.82 11.92
CA PHE A 337 -4.82 36.86 12.13
C PHE A 337 -4.59 35.97 10.91
N LEU A 338 -5.66 35.48 10.27
CA LEU A 338 -5.54 34.69 9.05
C LEU A 338 -5.10 35.55 7.86
N GLN A 339 -5.43 36.84 7.82
CA GLN A 339 -4.96 37.75 6.76
C GLN A 339 -3.47 38.05 6.91
N GLU A 340 -3.02 38.42 8.11
CA GLU A 340 -1.60 38.66 8.42
C GLU A 340 -0.72 37.47 8.03
N ASN A 341 -1.23 36.25 8.24
CA ASN A 341 -0.54 35.02 7.87
C ASN A 341 -0.55 34.74 6.35
N ILE A 342 -1.64 35.01 5.63
CA ILE A 342 -1.65 34.96 4.14
C ILE A 342 -0.67 35.99 3.59
N ASP A 343 -0.70 37.23 4.07
CA ASP A 343 0.18 38.30 3.64
C ASP A 343 1.66 37.98 3.95
N ALA A 344 1.94 37.30 5.08
CA ALA A 344 3.26 36.78 5.41
C ALA A 344 3.73 35.66 4.47
N LEU A 345 2.86 34.71 4.11
CA LEU A 345 3.13 33.68 3.10
C LEU A 345 3.47 34.33 1.75
N LEU A 346 2.61 35.21 1.23
CA LEU A 346 2.83 35.91 -0.03
C LEU A 346 4.13 36.74 0.00
N LYS A 347 4.42 37.42 1.11
CA LYS A 347 5.70 38.14 1.33
C LYS A 347 6.92 37.23 1.36
N MET A 348 6.78 35.94 1.67
CA MET A 348 7.87 34.95 1.50
C MET A 348 8.04 34.53 0.04
N ALA A 349 6.97 34.34 -0.73
CA ALA A 349 7.07 34.03 -2.16
C ALA A 349 7.87 35.08 -2.96
N HIS A 350 7.93 36.33 -2.48
CA HIS A 350 8.75 37.37 -3.08
C HIS A 350 10.25 37.32 -2.71
N ARG A 351 10.68 36.57 -1.69
CA ARG A 351 12.10 36.48 -1.27
C ARG A 351 12.87 35.43 -2.07
N GLU A 352 14.18 35.66 -2.24
CA GLU A 352 15.05 34.82 -3.07
C GLU A 352 15.13 33.35 -2.62
N LYS A 353 15.13 33.07 -1.30
CA LYS A 353 15.11 31.69 -0.73
C LYS A 353 13.99 30.81 -1.32
N TYR A 354 12.86 31.40 -1.72
CA TYR A 354 11.65 30.66 -2.12
C TYR A 354 11.34 30.73 -3.61
N LEU A 355 12.23 31.26 -4.47
CA LEU A 355 11.96 31.40 -5.92
C LEU A 355 11.49 30.10 -6.59
N ASN A 356 12.11 28.98 -6.18
CA ASN A 356 11.83 27.63 -6.70
C ASN A 356 10.64 26.92 -6.00
N TYR A 357 10.02 27.57 -5.01
CA TYR A 357 9.00 27.00 -4.11
C TYR A 357 7.75 27.90 -4.00
N ARG A 358 7.62 28.86 -4.92
CA ARG A 358 6.48 29.79 -5.02
C ARG A 358 5.16 29.05 -5.21
N ASP A 359 5.20 28.00 -6.03
CA ASP A 359 4.11 27.06 -6.28
C ASP A 359 3.51 26.51 -4.98
N ILE A 360 4.35 26.08 -4.04
CA ILE A 360 3.94 25.57 -2.72
C ILE A 360 3.34 26.69 -1.86
N ILE A 361 3.96 27.88 -1.86
CA ILE A 361 3.49 29.03 -1.05
C ILE A 361 2.12 29.53 -1.53
N TYR A 362 1.91 29.66 -2.83
CA TYR A 362 0.60 30.03 -3.37
C TYR A 362 -0.47 28.95 -3.13
N TYR A 363 -0.10 27.66 -3.15
CA TYR A 363 -1.02 26.57 -2.77
C TYR A 363 -1.39 26.61 -1.29
N ALA A 364 -0.43 26.93 -0.41
CA ALA A 364 -0.67 27.13 1.02
C ALA A 364 -1.61 28.33 1.29
N ALA A 365 -1.36 29.47 0.65
CA ALA A 365 -2.22 30.66 0.74
C ALA A 365 -3.65 30.36 0.24
N ALA A 366 -3.79 29.72 -0.93
CA ALA A 366 -5.08 29.32 -1.47
C ALA A 366 -5.85 28.36 -0.55
N SER A 367 -5.14 27.44 0.13
CA SER A 367 -5.74 26.52 1.08
C SER A 367 -6.37 27.25 2.27
N ILE A 368 -5.68 28.26 2.82
CA ILE A 368 -6.21 29.09 3.90
C ILE A 368 -7.39 29.95 3.40
N GLU A 369 -7.32 30.50 2.19
CA GLU A 369 -8.45 31.24 1.60
C GLU A 369 -9.67 30.34 1.33
N MET A 370 -9.49 29.06 1.00
CA MET A 370 -10.59 28.09 0.93
C MET A 370 -11.19 27.80 2.31
N GLU A 371 -10.37 27.65 3.35
CA GLU A 371 -10.84 27.50 4.74
C GLU A 371 -11.63 28.74 5.23
N ARG A 372 -11.34 29.94 4.68
CA ARG A 372 -12.09 31.20 4.90
C ARG A 372 -13.30 31.38 3.98
N ASN A 373 -13.62 30.43 3.10
CA ASN A 373 -14.63 30.52 2.02
C ASN A 373 -14.36 31.63 0.98
N ASN A 374 -13.14 32.16 0.90
CA ASN A 374 -12.73 33.18 -0.06
C ASN A 374 -12.32 32.56 -1.42
N PHE A 375 -13.31 31.96 -2.09
CA PHE A 375 -13.12 31.18 -3.31
C PHE A 375 -12.58 31.97 -4.52
N ALA A 376 -12.63 33.30 -4.48
CA ALA A 376 -12.09 34.16 -5.53
C ALA A 376 -10.57 34.27 -5.44
N ASN A 377 -10.04 34.62 -4.25
CA ASN A 377 -8.61 34.66 -4.01
C ASN A 377 -7.98 33.27 -4.13
N ALA A 378 -8.62 32.24 -3.55
CA ALA A 378 -8.16 30.86 -3.68
C ALA A 378 -8.00 30.41 -5.16
N LYS A 379 -8.92 30.79 -6.06
CA LYS A 379 -8.79 30.49 -7.50
C LYS A 379 -7.58 31.24 -8.12
N ASN A 380 -7.37 32.50 -7.75
CA ASN A 380 -6.22 33.29 -8.24
C ASN A 380 -4.89 32.72 -7.75
N ASP A 381 -4.80 32.33 -6.48
CA ASP A 381 -3.58 31.76 -5.89
C ASP A 381 -3.28 30.35 -6.40
N LEU A 382 -4.29 29.50 -6.64
CA LEU A 382 -4.06 28.21 -7.32
C LEU A 382 -3.58 28.40 -8.77
N LEU A 383 -4.07 29.42 -9.48
CA LEU A 383 -3.57 29.76 -10.82
C LEU A 383 -2.13 30.32 -10.76
N ASN A 384 -1.77 31.11 -9.75
CA ASN A 384 -0.38 31.51 -9.50
C ASN A 384 0.51 30.29 -9.15
N SER A 385 0.00 29.35 -8.34
CA SER A 385 0.71 28.12 -8.00
C SER A 385 1.06 27.32 -9.26
N VAL A 386 0.06 27.01 -10.10
CA VAL A 386 0.24 26.33 -11.40
C VAL A 386 1.22 27.08 -12.30
N LYS A 387 1.15 28.43 -12.34
CA LYS A 387 2.01 29.29 -13.17
C LYS A 387 3.49 29.26 -12.75
N TYR A 388 3.79 29.18 -11.45
CA TYR A 388 5.17 29.10 -10.95
C TYR A 388 5.71 27.67 -10.83
N SER A 389 4.84 26.65 -10.95
CA SER A 389 5.17 25.23 -10.86
C SER A 389 5.87 24.68 -12.12
N VAL A 390 7.04 25.22 -12.46
CA VAL A 390 7.79 24.90 -13.69
C VAL A 390 8.33 23.46 -13.70
N ASN A 391 8.95 23.03 -12.60
CA ASN A 391 9.63 21.72 -12.49
C ASN A 391 9.01 20.80 -11.43
N ASN A 392 7.78 21.09 -10.97
CA ASN A 392 7.11 20.37 -9.89
C ASN A 392 5.76 19.78 -10.37
N PRO A 393 5.75 18.60 -11.02
CA PRO A 393 4.52 18.02 -11.56
C PRO A 393 3.51 17.62 -10.48
N THR A 394 3.99 17.25 -9.29
CA THR A 394 3.15 16.91 -8.12
C THR A 394 2.40 18.12 -7.60
N GLN A 395 3.09 19.23 -7.27
CA GLN A 395 2.41 20.44 -6.80
C GLN A 395 1.47 21.02 -7.86
N ARG A 396 1.88 21.00 -9.14
CA ARG A 396 0.99 21.42 -10.25
C ARG A 396 -0.30 20.60 -10.30
N SER A 397 -0.20 19.29 -10.09
CA SER A 397 -1.35 18.38 -10.11
C SER A 397 -2.21 18.51 -8.86
N GLN A 398 -1.62 18.74 -7.68
CA GLN A 398 -2.36 19.10 -6.46
C GLN A 398 -3.13 20.42 -6.61
N SER A 399 -2.53 21.43 -7.24
CA SER A 399 -3.17 22.73 -7.50
C SER A 399 -4.29 22.64 -8.55
N PHE A 400 -4.13 21.82 -9.60
CA PHE A 400 -5.21 21.54 -10.55
C PHE A 400 -6.34 20.69 -9.96
N LEU A 401 -6.02 19.68 -9.14
CA LEU A 401 -7.00 18.88 -8.41
C LEU A 401 -7.86 19.78 -7.51
N LEU A 402 -7.23 20.66 -6.73
CA LEU A 402 -7.94 21.56 -5.82
C LEU A 402 -8.78 22.61 -6.59
N LEU A 403 -8.34 23.05 -7.76
CA LEU A 403 -9.19 23.81 -8.70
C LEU A 403 -10.37 22.98 -9.21
N GLY A 404 -10.17 21.70 -9.54
CA GLY A 404 -11.23 20.77 -9.97
C GLY A 404 -12.29 20.59 -8.90
N ASP A 405 -11.89 20.26 -7.67
CA ASP A 405 -12.79 20.12 -6.51
C ASP A 405 -13.51 21.44 -6.18
N LEU A 406 -12.81 22.58 -6.21
CA LEU A 406 -13.40 23.90 -5.96
C LEU A 406 -14.52 24.23 -6.97
N ASN A 407 -14.31 23.97 -8.25
CA ASN A 407 -15.32 24.26 -9.27
C ASN A 407 -16.45 23.20 -9.26
N TYR A 408 -16.14 21.94 -8.93
CA TYR A 408 -17.13 20.87 -8.73
C TYR A 408 -18.09 21.21 -7.59
N ASN A 409 -17.57 21.56 -6.41
CA ASN A 409 -18.37 21.91 -5.23
C ASN A 409 -19.23 23.18 -5.47
N ARG A 410 -18.78 24.06 -6.37
CA ARG A 410 -19.54 25.24 -6.84
C ARG A 410 -20.47 24.96 -8.03
N ARG A 411 -20.64 23.68 -8.43
CA ARG A 411 -21.46 23.21 -9.56
C ARG A 411 -21.05 23.75 -10.95
N SER A 412 -19.85 24.31 -11.10
CA SER A 412 -19.27 24.61 -12.41
C SER A 412 -18.59 23.35 -12.96
N TYR A 413 -19.41 22.38 -13.36
CA TYR A 413 -18.96 21.04 -13.77
C TYR A 413 -18.05 21.07 -15.02
N SER A 414 -18.25 22.05 -15.92
CA SER A 414 -17.40 22.24 -17.10
C SER A 414 -16.01 22.78 -16.74
N ASP A 415 -15.91 23.75 -15.82
CA ASP A 415 -14.61 24.19 -15.28
C ASP A 415 -13.93 23.06 -14.51
N ALA A 416 -14.69 22.32 -13.70
CA ALA A 416 -14.19 21.17 -12.95
C ALA A 416 -13.57 20.11 -13.89
N TYR A 417 -14.26 19.76 -14.98
CA TYR A 417 -13.71 18.90 -16.03
C TYR A 417 -12.37 19.41 -16.55
N ASN A 418 -12.28 20.67 -16.95
CA ASN A 418 -11.05 21.25 -17.52
C ASN A 418 -9.85 21.18 -16.57
N TYR A 419 -10.07 21.40 -15.26
CA TYR A 419 -9.02 21.30 -14.25
C TYR A 419 -8.65 19.85 -13.89
N TYR A 420 -9.64 18.94 -13.77
CA TYR A 420 -9.36 17.50 -13.62
C TYR A 420 -8.69 16.91 -14.88
N ASP A 421 -8.96 17.45 -16.07
CA ASP A 421 -8.28 17.02 -17.29
C ASP A 421 -6.82 17.46 -17.35
N SER A 422 -6.54 18.66 -16.81
CA SER A 422 -5.19 19.22 -16.66
C SER A 422 -4.34 18.56 -15.55
N THR A 423 -4.91 17.65 -14.76
CA THR A 423 -4.25 16.99 -13.62
C THR A 423 -3.54 15.70 -14.05
N ASP A 424 -2.24 15.55 -13.75
CA ASP A 424 -1.55 14.28 -13.94
C ASP A 424 -1.78 13.35 -12.74
N ILE A 425 -2.59 12.32 -12.95
CA ILE A 425 -2.97 11.32 -11.95
C ILE A 425 -1.73 10.55 -11.44
N ASN A 426 -0.68 10.41 -12.25
CA ASN A 426 0.55 9.70 -11.86
C ASN A 426 1.44 10.54 -10.94
N ALA A 427 1.30 11.87 -10.98
CA ALA A 427 2.08 12.80 -10.15
C ALA A 427 1.50 13.00 -8.74
N LEU A 428 0.29 12.48 -8.48
CA LEU A 428 -0.36 12.51 -7.16
C LEU A 428 0.15 11.37 -6.27
N THR A 429 0.39 11.66 -4.99
CA THR A 429 0.80 10.65 -4.01
C THR A 429 -0.40 9.84 -3.48
N SER A 430 -1.48 10.52 -3.13
CA SER A 430 -2.71 9.94 -2.54
C SER A 430 -3.57 9.15 -3.54
N ASP A 431 -3.84 7.87 -3.22
CA ASP A 431 -4.73 7.01 -4.02
C ASP A 431 -6.22 7.41 -3.90
N ALA A 432 -6.63 8.03 -2.80
CA ALA A 432 -7.98 8.57 -2.64
C ALA A 432 -8.26 9.69 -3.65
N ASP A 433 -7.25 10.53 -3.93
CA ASP A 433 -7.34 11.59 -4.94
C ASP A 433 -7.35 11.03 -6.36
N LYS A 434 -6.49 10.04 -6.67
CA LYS A 434 -6.49 9.32 -7.96
C LYS A 434 -7.86 8.68 -8.23
N ASN A 435 -8.45 8.04 -7.23
CA ASN A 435 -9.78 7.43 -7.32
C ASN A 435 -10.87 8.49 -7.52
N ARG A 436 -10.84 9.62 -6.79
CA ARG A 436 -11.81 10.72 -6.96
C ARG A 436 -11.79 11.29 -8.38
N ILE A 437 -10.61 11.53 -8.96
CA ILE A 437 -10.48 11.98 -10.35
C ILE A 437 -10.99 10.90 -11.30
N THR A 438 -10.57 9.64 -11.12
CA THR A 438 -10.91 8.52 -12.02
C THR A 438 -12.42 8.27 -12.08
N MET A 439 -13.14 8.42 -10.97
CA MET A 439 -14.60 8.33 -10.92
C MET A 439 -15.29 9.56 -11.53
N ARG A 440 -14.83 10.78 -11.22
CA ARG A 440 -15.51 12.02 -11.65
C ARG A 440 -15.23 12.40 -13.10
N LYS A 441 -13.97 12.35 -13.54
CA LYS A 441 -13.50 12.89 -14.83
C LYS A 441 -14.27 12.35 -16.05
N PRO A 442 -14.56 11.04 -16.21
CA PRO A 442 -15.27 10.52 -17.38
C PRO A 442 -16.71 11.04 -17.48
N HIS A 443 -17.39 11.20 -16.35
CA HIS A 443 -18.80 11.64 -16.31
C HIS A 443 -18.90 13.16 -16.44
N LEU A 444 -17.98 13.90 -15.83
CA LEU A 444 -17.85 15.34 -16.03
C LEU A 444 -17.49 15.70 -17.48
N LYS A 445 -16.74 14.83 -18.19
CA LYS A 445 -16.52 14.99 -19.64
C LYS A 445 -17.85 15.01 -20.40
N THR A 446 -18.68 13.98 -20.24
CA THR A 446 -20.00 13.90 -20.89
C THR A 446 -20.88 15.09 -20.54
N ILE A 447 -20.87 15.54 -19.28
CA ILE A 447 -21.60 16.75 -18.85
C ILE A 447 -21.05 18.01 -19.52
N ALA A 448 -19.73 18.18 -19.65
CA ALA A 448 -19.13 19.34 -20.30
C ALA A 448 -19.37 19.34 -21.82
N GLU A 449 -19.31 18.18 -22.47
CA GLU A 449 -19.65 17.98 -23.89
C GLU A 449 -21.13 18.33 -24.14
N ASN A 450 -22.06 17.75 -23.36
CA ASN A 450 -23.49 18.07 -23.45
C ASN A 450 -23.77 19.55 -23.16
N THR A 451 -23.15 20.15 -22.14
CA THR A 451 -23.31 21.57 -21.80
C THR A 451 -22.83 22.45 -22.96
N THR A 452 -21.74 22.06 -23.63
CA THR A 452 -21.24 22.74 -24.83
C THR A 452 -22.22 22.62 -26.00
N ILE A 453 -22.86 21.45 -26.20
CA ILE A 453 -23.92 21.26 -27.20
C ILE A 453 -25.10 22.20 -26.90
N VAL A 454 -25.62 22.24 -25.67
CA VAL A 454 -26.75 23.12 -25.32
C VAL A 454 -26.39 24.60 -25.54
N LEU A 455 -25.25 25.07 -25.02
CA LEU A 455 -24.83 26.47 -25.15
C LEU A 455 -24.56 26.89 -26.61
N THR A 456 -23.98 26.00 -27.44
CA THR A 456 -23.74 26.30 -28.86
C THR A 456 -25.04 26.30 -29.66
N GLN A 457 -25.95 25.34 -29.44
CA GLN A 457 -27.24 25.32 -30.10
C GLN A 457 -28.13 26.50 -29.69
N ASP A 458 -28.20 26.84 -28.40
CA ASP A 458 -28.90 28.05 -27.92
C ASP A 458 -28.35 29.33 -28.57
N SER A 459 -27.02 29.44 -28.70
CA SER A 459 -26.37 30.58 -29.37
C SER A 459 -26.70 30.64 -30.87
N LEU A 460 -26.70 29.50 -31.56
CA LEU A 460 -27.06 29.39 -32.98
C LEU A 460 -28.55 29.69 -33.21
N GLN A 461 -29.45 29.25 -32.32
CA GLN A 461 -30.88 29.58 -32.37
C GLN A 461 -31.15 31.06 -32.05
N ALA A 462 -30.41 31.66 -31.12
CA ALA A 462 -30.50 33.10 -30.86
C ALA A 462 -30.07 33.90 -32.10
N LEU A 463 -28.95 33.54 -32.73
CA LEU A 463 -28.48 34.12 -33.98
C LEU A 463 -29.47 33.87 -35.14
N ALA A 464 -30.17 32.72 -35.15
CA ALA A 464 -31.18 32.40 -36.15
C ALA A 464 -32.43 33.29 -36.08
N LYS A 465 -32.73 33.89 -34.92
CA LYS A 465 -33.89 34.77 -34.68
C LYS A 465 -33.63 36.25 -35.00
N LEU A 466 -32.38 36.67 -35.22
CA LEU A 466 -32.04 38.06 -35.53
C LEU A 466 -32.34 38.45 -36.99
N PRO A 467 -32.65 39.73 -37.30
CA PRO A 467 -32.72 40.22 -38.68
C PRO A 467 -31.46 39.89 -39.49
N GLN A 468 -31.60 39.65 -40.79
CA GLN A 468 -30.50 39.18 -41.64
C GLN A 468 -29.27 40.11 -41.57
N ASP A 469 -29.44 41.43 -41.66
CA ASP A 469 -28.33 42.38 -41.64
C ASP A 469 -27.52 42.31 -40.33
N GLN A 470 -28.20 42.11 -39.19
CA GLN A 470 -27.57 41.99 -37.87
C GLN A 470 -26.83 40.66 -37.73
N ARG A 471 -27.44 39.58 -38.20
CA ARG A 471 -26.87 38.23 -38.26
C ARG A 471 -25.60 38.22 -39.12
N ASP A 472 -25.68 38.77 -40.32
CA ASP A 472 -24.59 38.86 -41.29
C ASP A 472 -23.43 39.71 -40.76
N ALA A 473 -23.72 40.79 -40.03
CA ALA A 473 -22.70 41.59 -39.33
C ALA A 473 -22.00 40.82 -38.20
N ILE A 474 -22.74 40.01 -37.42
CA ILE A 474 -22.17 39.15 -36.37
C ILE A 474 -21.27 38.07 -36.99
N ILE A 475 -21.71 37.40 -38.07
CA ILE A 475 -20.88 36.40 -38.76
C ILE A 475 -19.61 37.05 -39.31
N LYS A 476 -19.69 38.20 -39.99
CA LYS A 476 -18.51 38.95 -40.49
C LYS A 476 -17.55 39.32 -39.36
N LYS A 477 -18.06 39.77 -38.21
CA LYS A 477 -17.25 40.04 -37.01
C LYS A 477 -16.57 38.78 -36.48
N GLN A 478 -17.26 37.64 -36.45
CA GLN A 478 -16.69 36.37 -35.98
C GLN A 478 -15.64 35.81 -36.95
N VAL A 479 -15.87 35.87 -38.26
CA VAL A 479 -14.85 35.51 -39.28
C VAL A 479 -13.60 36.38 -39.12
N LYS A 480 -13.75 37.70 -38.88
CA LYS A 480 -12.64 38.62 -38.62
C LYS A 480 -11.87 38.25 -37.34
N LEU A 481 -12.56 37.88 -36.26
CA LEU A 481 -11.94 37.40 -35.02
C LEU A 481 -11.19 36.07 -35.23
N LEU A 482 -11.79 35.11 -35.92
CA LEU A 482 -11.18 33.81 -36.22
C LEU A 482 -9.95 33.95 -37.13
N ARG A 483 -10.01 34.77 -38.18
CA ARG A 483 -8.85 35.10 -39.03
C ARG A 483 -7.72 35.73 -38.23
N LYS A 484 -8.03 36.71 -37.36
CA LYS A 484 -7.04 37.35 -36.48
C LYS A 484 -6.43 36.37 -35.47
N ALA A 485 -7.23 35.50 -34.87
CA ALA A 485 -6.75 34.44 -33.96
C ALA A 485 -5.89 33.38 -34.67
N GLN A 486 -6.13 33.16 -35.97
CA GLN A 486 -5.28 32.32 -36.83
C GLN A 486 -4.00 33.04 -37.32
N GLY A 487 -3.79 34.32 -36.98
CA GLY A 487 -2.62 35.11 -37.35
C GLY A 487 -2.71 35.83 -38.70
N LEU A 488 -3.85 35.75 -39.39
CA LEU A 488 -4.04 36.37 -40.70
C LEU A 488 -4.27 37.89 -40.56
N LYS A 489 -3.51 38.69 -41.30
CA LYS A 489 -3.72 40.14 -41.45
C LYS A 489 -4.84 40.45 -42.44
N GLU A 490 -5.34 41.69 -42.40
CA GLU A 490 -6.46 42.17 -43.22
C GLU A 490 -6.04 42.85 -44.54
N ASP A 491 -4.80 42.64 -44.98
CA ASP A 491 -4.30 43.26 -46.21
C ASP A 491 -4.98 42.65 -47.45
N ASP A 492 -5.57 43.50 -48.30
CA ASP A 492 -6.19 43.09 -49.56
C ASP A 492 -5.19 42.29 -50.42
N ALA A 493 -5.58 41.08 -50.82
CA ALA A 493 -4.77 40.26 -51.71
C ALA A 493 -4.68 40.93 -53.09
N PRO A 494 -3.52 41.43 -53.54
CA PRO A 494 -3.42 42.11 -54.81
C PRO A 494 -3.64 41.08 -55.93
N ASN A 495 -4.66 41.31 -56.76
CA ASN A 495 -5.01 40.44 -57.88
C ASN A 495 -4.01 40.61 -59.03
N ILE A 496 -2.81 40.06 -58.88
CA ILE A 496 -1.71 40.15 -59.85
C ILE A 496 -1.90 39.04 -60.90
N ASN A 497 -2.11 39.47 -62.15
CA ASN A 497 -2.36 38.60 -63.31
C ASN A 497 -1.36 37.46 -63.46
N ALA A 498 -1.85 36.30 -63.94
CA ALA A 498 -1.07 35.10 -64.22
C ALA A 498 -0.17 35.19 -65.48
N ALA A 499 0.43 36.36 -65.72
CA ALA A 499 1.06 36.76 -66.97
C ALA A 499 2.58 37.04 -66.84
N VAL A 500 3.28 36.27 -66.01
CA VAL A 500 4.76 36.29 -65.92
C VAL A 500 5.33 34.87 -66.08
N LYS A 501 5.09 34.28 -67.26
CA LYS A 501 5.73 33.00 -67.68
C LYS A 501 7.02 33.25 -68.46
N GLN A 502 7.97 33.96 -67.85
CA GLN A 502 9.37 33.98 -68.27
C GLN A 502 10.25 34.29 -67.06
N VAL A 503 11.38 33.59 -66.94
CA VAL A 503 12.35 33.76 -65.86
C VAL A 503 13.66 34.23 -66.50
N PRO A 504 13.98 35.53 -66.45
CA PRO A 504 15.32 36.02 -66.78
C PRO A 504 16.33 35.50 -65.75
N ASP A 505 17.60 35.50 -66.12
CA ASP A 505 18.73 35.15 -65.26
C ASP A 505 18.73 36.01 -63.96
N LEU A 506 19.33 35.49 -62.89
CA LEU A 506 19.56 36.24 -61.65
C LEU A 506 20.69 37.27 -61.81
N PHE A 507 21.59 37.08 -62.78
CA PHE A 507 22.80 37.90 -62.98
C PHE A 507 22.95 38.50 -64.39
N ALA A 508 21.84 38.73 -65.10
CA ALA A 508 21.85 39.55 -66.31
C ALA A 508 22.21 41.01 -65.96
N ASP A 509 23.46 41.41 -66.23
CA ASP A 509 24.00 42.70 -65.80
C ASP A 509 23.26 43.88 -66.45
N ASN A 510 22.68 44.74 -65.61
CA ASN A 510 22.38 46.13 -65.94
C ASN A 510 22.28 46.97 -64.66
N ASN A 511 23.34 47.73 -64.41
CA ASN A 511 23.46 48.66 -63.29
C ASN A 511 22.39 49.77 -63.32
N LYS A 512 21.49 49.81 -62.31
CA LYS A 512 21.06 51.01 -61.54
C LYS A 512 19.79 50.78 -60.70
N SER A 513 19.95 50.23 -59.51
CA SER A 513 19.16 50.63 -58.33
C SER A 513 19.89 50.22 -57.07
N THR A 514 20.21 51.17 -56.19
CA THR A 514 20.80 50.94 -54.86
C THR A 514 19.73 50.60 -53.81
N ASP A 515 18.59 50.08 -54.26
CA ASP A 515 17.47 49.70 -53.41
C ASP A 515 17.76 48.37 -52.71
N PHE A 516 17.69 48.40 -51.37
CA PHE A 516 17.81 47.25 -50.49
C PHE A 516 16.90 46.10 -50.98
N TYR A 517 17.42 44.87 -51.00
CA TYR A 517 16.88 43.67 -51.67
C TYR A 517 15.34 43.49 -51.59
N PHE A 518 14.74 43.86 -50.45
CA PHE A 518 13.29 43.77 -50.22
C PHE A 518 12.43 44.83 -50.96
N TYR A 519 13.01 45.81 -51.66
CA TYR A 519 12.28 46.78 -52.49
C TYR A 519 12.25 46.40 -53.97
N ASN A 520 13.18 45.54 -54.43
CA ASN A 520 13.18 45.04 -55.80
C ASN A 520 11.96 44.11 -56.04
N SER A 521 11.00 44.59 -56.85
CA SER A 521 9.74 43.89 -57.13
C SER A 521 9.94 42.56 -57.88
N GLY A 522 10.91 42.48 -58.79
CA GLY A 522 11.27 41.26 -59.52
C GLY A 522 11.94 40.20 -58.64
N ALA A 523 12.76 40.62 -57.67
CA ALA A 523 13.32 39.73 -56.65
C ALA A 523 12.22 39.17 -55.72
N LYS A 524 11.31 40.04 -55.25
CA LYS A 524 10.11 39.64 -54.49
C LYS A 524 9.25 38.63 -55.26
N ALA A 525 8.95 38.87 -56.53
CA ALA A 525 8.12 37.98 -57.35
C ALA A 525 8.77 36.61 -57.60
N ARG A 526 10.08 36.57 -57.88
CA ARG A 526 10.85 35.31 -58.01
C ARG A 526 10.92 34.57 -56.66
N GLY A 527 11.25 35.26 -55.57
CA GLY A 527 11.31 34.67 -54.23
C GLY A 527 9.98 34.08 -53.74
N PHE A 528 8.86 34.77 -53.99
CA PHE A 528 7.52 34.25 -53.72
C PHE A 528 7.21 33.00 -54.56
N SER A 529 7.60 33.00 -55.84
CA SER A 529 7.39 31.86 -56.74
C SER A 529 8.23 30.64 -56.35
N GLU A 530 9.52 30.82 -56.00
CA GLU A 530 10.37 29.75 -55.45
C GLU A 530 9.83 29.22 -54.12
N PHE A 531 9.34 30.11 -53.25
CA PHE A 531 8.74 29.72 -51.99
C PHE A 531 7.51 28.84 -52.20
N ARG A 532 6.59 29.24 -53.09
CA ARG A 532 5.41 28.46 -53.49
C ARG A 532 5.80 27.14 -54.16
N ALA A 533 6.88 27.10 -54.94
CA ALA A 533 7.37 25.88 -55.59
C ALA A 533 8.01 24.89 -54.60
N ARG A 534 8.85 25.36 -53.67
CA ARG A 534 9.55 24.51 -52.68
C ARG A 534 8.66 24.08 -51.51
N TRP A 535 7.66 24.90 -51.14
CA TRP A 535 6.87 24.69 -49.91
C TRP A 535 5.36 24.58 -50.15
N GLY A 536 4.86 24.83 -51.36
CA GLY A 536 3.43 24.94 -51.65
C GLY A 536 2.84 26.27 -51.16
N GLU A 537 1.52 26.41 -51.25
CA GLU A 537 0.84 27.54 -50.60
C GLU A 537 0.90 27.39 -49.08
N ARG A 538 1.28 28.46 -48.39
CA ARG A 538 1.35 28.50 -46.92
C ARG A 538 0.68 29.79 -46.43
N PRO A 539 -0.21 29.70 -45.42
CA PRO A 539 -0.79 30.88 -44.82
C PRO A 539 0.29 31.70 -44.13
N ASN A 540 0.18 33.03 -44.19
CA ASN A 540 1.14 33.96 -43.61
C ASN A 540 0.95 34.01 -42.08
N VAL A 541 1.49 33.00 -41.38
CA VAL A 541 1.34 32.78 -39.94
C VAL A 541 2.66 32.34 -39.30
N ASP A 542 2.87 32.69 -38.05
CA ASP A 542 4.04 32.27 -37.29
C ASP A 542 4.14 30.75 -37.19
N ASN A 543 5.37 30.22 -37.23
CA ASN A 543 5.67 28.80 -37.14
C ASN A 543 4.95 27.91 -38.19
N TRP A 544 4.54 28.46 -39.36
CA TRP A 544 3.84 27.72 -40.42
C TRP A 544 4.48 26.36 -40.79
N ARG A 545 5.82 26.23 -40.72
CA ARG A 545 6.53 24.96 -40.91
C ARG A 545 6.10 23.88 -39.91
N ARG A 546 5.99 24.22 -38.62
CA ARG A 546 5.53 23.29 -37.56
C ARG A 546 4.04 22.98 -37.72
N LYS A 547 3.21 23.99 -38.03
CA LYS A 547 1.77 23.78 -38.31
C LYS A 547 1.58 22.78 -39.45
N SER A 548 2.26 22.98 -40.59
CA SER A 548 2.18 22.05 -41.73
C SER A 548 2.75 20.65 -41.49
N ALA A 549 3.55 20.45 -40.44
CA ALA A 549 3.95 19.11 -39.99
C ALA A 549 2.85 18.46 -39.14
N LEU A 550 2.20 19.22 -38.25
CA LEU A 550 1.07 18.78 -37.45
C LEU A 550 -0.15 18.44 -38.34
N ASP A 551 -0.48 19.29 -39.33
CA ASP A 551 -1.57 19.07 -40.27
C ASP A 551 -1.39 17.74 -41.05
N ARG A 552 -0.15 17.43 -41.47
CA ARG A 552 0.22 16.16 -42.11
C ARG A 552 0.16 14.97 -41.17
N GLN A 553 0.47 15.17 -39.88
CA GLN A 553 0.37 14.13 -38.86
C GLN A 553 -1.09 13.82 -38.51
N ILE A 554 -1.97 14.83 -38.52
CA ILE A 554 -3.43 14.67 -38.38
C ILE A 554 -4.00 13.93 -39.59
N GLN A 555 -3.64 14.30 -40.83
CA GLN A 555 -4.06 13.53 -42.01
C GLN A 555 -3.58 12.08 -41.96
N LYS A 556 -2.37 11.80 -41.46
CA LYS A 556 -1.87 10.43 -41.26
C LYS A 556 -2.56 9.64 -40.15
N ILE A 557 -3.36 10.27 -39.28
CA ILE A 557 -4.17 9.58 -38.27
C ILE A 557 -5.55 9.22 -38.84
N ALA A 558 -6.07 10.01 -39.78
CA ALA A 558 -7.33 9.73 -40.47
C ALA A 558 -7.26 8.53 -41.46
N ASP A 559 -6.06 8.08 -41.80
CA ASP A 559 -5.76 7.12 -42.89
C ASP A 559 -5.45 5.70 -42.37
N VAL A 560 -5.78 5.40 -41.10
CA VAL A 560 -5.32 4.18 -40.37
C VAL A 560 -6.45 3.29 -39.83
N ASP A 561 -7.67 3.82 -39.66
CA ASP A 561 -8.84 3.05 -39.16
C ASP A 561 -9.63 2.37 -40.31
N ASP A 562 -8.96 1.60 -41.18
CA ASP A 562 -9.66 0.67 -42.09
C ASP A 562 -10.10 -0.59 -41.33
N VAL A 563 -11.18 -0.44 -40.54
CA VAL A 563 -11.89 -1.54 -39.87
C VAL A 563 -13.27 -1.67 -40.52
N PRO A 564 -13.49 -2.66 -41.41
CA PRO A 564 -14.74 -2.77 -42.15
C PRO A 564 -15.91 -3.13 -41.24
N GLY A 565 -16.83 -2.19 -41.01
CA GLY A 565 -18.05 -2.46 -40.25
C GLY A 565 -18.71 -1.28 -39.50
N LYS A 566 -18.16 -0.05 -39.53
CA LYS A 566 -18.82 1.14 -38.98
C LYS A 566 -19.12 2.17 -40.05
N ALA A 567 -20.30 2.77 -39.98
CA ALA A 567 -20.67 3.89 -40.83
C ALA A 567 -19.76 5.10 -40.53
N VAL A 568 -19.11 5.63 -41.57
CA VAL A 568 -18.26 6.81 -41.46
C VAL A 568 -19.14 8.02 -41.17
N VAL A 569 -18.95 8.62 -39.99
CA VAL A 569 -19.45 9.98 -39.72
C VAL A 569 -18.45 10.94 -40.37
N GLU A 570 -18.82 11.54 -41.49
CA GLU A 570 -17.97 12.52 -42.17
C GLU A 570 -17.66 13.69 -41.22
N GLN A 571 -16.40 13.84 -40.82
CA GLN A 571 -15.95 15.04 -40.14
C GLN A 571 -15.93 16.21 -41.14
N LYS A 572 -17.00 16.99 -41.15
CA LYS A 572 -17.02 18.33 -41.77
C LYS A 572 -15.75 19.09 -41.36
N VAL A 573 -14.88 19.37 -42.32
CA VAL A 573 -13.77 20.30 -42.13
C VAL A 573 -14.36 21.65 -41.73
N ALA A 574 -13.95 22.19 -40.58
CA ALA A 574 -14.51 23.42 -40.02
C ALA A 574 -14.28 24.62 -40.95
N ASN A 575 -15.27 24.90 -41.79
CA ASN A 575 -15.19 25.97 -42.79
C ASN A 575 -15.41 27.34 -42.12
N ASN A 576 -14.30 27.92 -41.63
CA ASN A 576 -14.26 29.23 -41.00
C ASN A 576 -14.49 30.41 -42.00
N SER A 577 -15.05 30.14 -43.18
CA SER A 577 -15.55 31.17 -44.09
C SER A 577 -16.88 31.74 -43.59
N TYR A 578 -17.35 32.80 -44.24
CA TYR A 578 -18.66 33.39 -43.96
C TYR A 578 -19.78 32.40 -44.27
N GLU A 579 -19.67 31.73 -45.41
CA GLU A 579 -20.63 30.76 -45.96
C GLU A 579 -20.70 29.50 -45.09
N GLY A 580 -19.56 29.00 -44.61
CA GLY A 580 -19.50 27.84 -43.72
C GLY A 580 -20.18 28.11 -42.38
N LEU A 581 -19.84 29.23 -41.72
CA LEU A 581 -20.51 29.64 -40.48
C LEU A 581 -22.00 29.95 -40.69
N GLN A 582 -22.41 30.42 -41.87
CA GLN A 582 -23.82 30.66 -42.19
C GLN A 582 -24.61 29.36 -42.47
N GLN A 583 -23.96 28.31 -42.99
CA GLN A 583 -24.62 27.00 -43.22
C GLN A 583 -25.06 26.31 -41.93
N ASP A 584 -24.30 26.44 -40.84
CA ASP A 584 -24.58 25.76 -39.57
C ASP A 584 -25.59 26.50 -38.68
N ILE A 585 -26.10 27.66 -39.10
CA ILE A 585 -27.20 28.37 -38.42
C ILE A 585 -28.54 27.69 -38.77
N PRO A 586 -29.40 27.37 -37.77
CA PRO A 586 -30.69 26.74 -38.01
C PRO A 586 -31.74 27.76 -38.48
N THR A 587 -31.71 28.08 -39.77
CA THR A 587 -32.61 29.07 -40.41
C THR A 587 -33.89 28.47 -40.98
N THR A 588 -33.94 27.15 -41.19
CA THR A 588 -35.11 26.40 -41.66
C THR A 588 -35.70 25.58 -40.52
N GLN A 589 -37.00 25.25 -40.61
CA GLN A 589 -37.69 24.47 -39.59
C GLN A 589 -36.99 23.12 -39.32
N GLU A 590 -36.61 22.40 -40.38
CA GLU A 590 -35.87 21.12 -40.28
C GLU A 590 -34.56 21.24 -39.49
N LYS A 591 -33.82 22.35 -39.67
CA LYS A 591 -32.58 22.60 -38.91
C LYS A 591 -32.88 23.03 -37.47
N LEU A 592 -33.96 23.76 -37.21
CA LEU A 592 -34.41 24.07 -35.85
C LEU A 592 -34.82 22.79 -35.11
N ASP A 593 -35.51 21.87 -35.77
CA ASP A 593 -35.90 20.58 -35.18
C ASP A 593 -34.70 19.67 -34.93
N ALA A 594 -33.70 19.66 -35.82
CA ALA A 594 -32.42 18.98 -35.58
C ALA A 594 -31.61 19.61 -34.43
N SER A 595 -31.62 20.94 -34.32
CA SER A 595 -31.00 21.70 -33.22
C SER A 595 -31.69 21.39 -31.88
N ASN A 596 -33.02 21.44 -31.85
CA ASN A 596 -33.86 21.08 -30.70
C ASN A 596 -33.64 19.63 -30.27
N LYS A 597 -33.52 18.69 -31.23
CA LYS A 597 -33.19 17.29 -30.94
C LYS A 597 -31.83 17.16 -30.24
N SER A 598 -30.80 17.85 -30.73
CA SER A 598 -29.47 17.88 -30.10
C SER A 598 -29.53 18.42 -28.66
N ILE A 599 -30.34 19.46 -28.41
CA ILE A 599 -30.56 20.00 -27.05
C ILE A 599 -31.29 18.98 -26.16
N MET A 600 -32.36 18.34 -26.66
CA MET A 600 -33.10 17.30 -25.91
C MET A 600 -32.20 16.13 -25.50
N GLU A 601 -31.43 15.59 -26.44
CA GLU A 601 -30.50 14.48 -26.19
C GLU A 601 -29.40 14.88 -25.19
N ALA A 602 -28.83 16.09 -25.31
CA ALA A 602 -27.80 16.59 -24.40
C ALA A 602 -28.32 16.86 -22.98
N LEU A 603 -29.50 17.47 -22.83
CA LEU A 603 -30.12 17.71 -21.52
C LEU A 603 -30.48 16.39 -20.82
N PHE A 604 -31.11 15.46 -21.55
CA PHE A 604 -31.48 14.16 -21.02
C PHE A 604 -30.27 13.31 -20.61
N SER A 605 -29.24 13.26 -21.47
CA SER A 605 -27.96 12.59 -21.21
C SER A 605 -27.25 13.19 -19.98
N SER A 606 -27.30 14.51 -19.81
CA SER A 606 -26.76 15.20 -18.62
C SER A 606 -27.53 14.81 -17.35
N GLY A 607 -28.87 14.85 -17.39
CA GLY A 607 -29.72 14.45 -16.28
C GLY A 607 -29.47 13.00 -15.85
N GLN A 608 -29.44 12.05 -16.80
CA GLN A 608 -29.09 10.65 -16.53
C GLN A 608 -27.66 10.50 -15.96
N THR A 609 -26.69 11.30 -16.42
CA THR A 609 -25.29 11.23 -15.94
C THR A 609 -25.17 11.77 -14.51
N PHE A 610 -25.78 12.92 -14.20
CA PHE A 610 -25.85 13.42 -12.83
C PHE A 610 -26.54 12.41 -11.90
N LEU A 611 -27.68 11.84 -12.32
CA LEU A 611 -28.48 10.92 -11.50
C LEU A 611 -27.78 9.58 -11.23
N ASN A 612 -27.28 8.93 -12.29
CA ASN A 612 -26.89 7.51 -12.27
C ASN A 612 -25.38 7.27 -12.23
N LYS A 613 -24.56 8.34 -12.23
CA LYS A 613 -23.09 8.25 -12.26
C LYS A 613 -22.37 9.16 -11.26
N LEU A 614 -22.95 10.31 -10.91
CA LEU A 614 -22.40 11.23 -9.91
C LEU A 614 -23.26 11.35 -8.64
N GLU A 615 -24.51 10.86 -8.67
CA GLU A 615 -25.52 11.00 -7.60
C GLU A 615 -25.82 12.47 -7.21
N GLU A 616 -25.52 13.41 -8.12
CA GLU A 616 -25.74 14.86 -7.98
C GLU A 616 -27.21 15.21 -8.24
N TYR A 617 -28.12 14.71 -7.41
CA TYR A 617 -29.57 14.86 -7.58
C TYR A 617 -30.04 16.30 -7.86
N PRO A 618 -29.51 17.37 -7.21
CA PRO A 618 -29.91 18.75 -7.51
C PRO A 618 -29.53 19.21 -8.93
N ALA A 619 -28.45 18.67 -9.52
CA ALA A 619 -28.06 18.97 -10.89
C ALA A 619 -28.85 18.14 -11.91
N ALA A 620 -29.16 16.88 -11.57
CA ALA A 620 -30.07 16.04 -12.35
C ALA A 620 -31.47 16.68 -12.47
N ILE A 621 -31.99 17.19 -11.35
CA ILE A 621 -33.27 17.91 -11.28
C ILE A 621 -33.29 19.09 -12.27
N LEU A 622 -32.29 19.99 -12.21
CA LEU A 622 -32.25 21.16 -13.09
C LEU A 622 -32.19 20.77 -14.58
N ALA A 623 -31.43 19.73 -14.94
CA ALA A 623 -31.33 19.25 -16.31
C ALA A 623 -32.64 18.64 -16.84
N PHE A 624 -33.37 17.89 -16.01
CA PHE A 624 -34.65 17.31 -16.39
C PHE A 624 -35.81 18.32 -16.35
N GLU A 625 -35.81 19.28 -15.41
CA GLU A 625 -36.78 20.40 -15.42
C GLU A 625 -36.60 21.26 -16.67
N ASP A 626 -35.37 21.61 -17.07
CA ASP A 626 -35.10 22.38 -18.29
C ASP A 626 -35.54 21.61 -19.56
N LEU A 627 -35.27 20.31 -19.62
CA LEU A 627 -35.74 19.42 -20.70
C LEU A 627 -37.27 19.44 -20.83
N LEU A 628 -38.01 19.28 -19.73
CA LEU A 628 -39.47 19.26 -19.75
C LEU A 628 -40.08 20.64 -20.00
N ASN A 629 -39.45 21.72 -19.52
CA ASN A 629 -39.92 23.09 -19.75
C ASN A 629 -39.72 23.53 -21.20
N ARG A 630 -38.57 23.22 -21.81
CA ARG A 630 -38.29 23.54 -23.23
C ARG A 630 -39.03 22.59 -24.18
N PHE A 631 -39.17 21.31 -23.83
CA PHE A 631 -39.72 20.28 -24.72
C PHE A 631 -40.81 19.42 -24.04
N PRO A 632 -42.01 19.98 -23.77
CA PRO A 632 -43.09 19.28 -23.05
C PRO A 632 -43.65 18.03 -23.75
N ASN A 633 -43.32 17.82 -25.03
CA ASN A 633 -43.74 16.68 -25.86
C ASN A 633 -42.54 15.87 -26.40
N SER A 634 -41.39 15.92 -25.71
CA SER A 634 -40.20 15.14 -26.06
C SER A 634 -40.42 13.63 -25.90
N THR A 635 -39.70 12.83 -26.68
CA THR A 635 -39.68 11.34 -26.57
C THR A 635 -39.11 10.84 -25.23
N TYR A 636 -38.48 11.72 -24.47
CA TYR A 636 -37.89 11.43 -23.16
C TYR A 636 -38.80 11.78 -21.98
N LYS A 637 -39.99 12.35 -22.24
CA LYS A 637 -40.89 12.93 -21.24
C LYS A 637 -41.18 12.00 -20.05
N GLU A 638 -41.65 10.79 -20.29
CA GLU A 638 -42.01 9.85 -19.21
C GLU A 638 -40.80 9.34 -18.43
N GLU A 639 -39.64 9.17 -19.07
CA GLU A 639 -38.42 8.76 -18.35
C GLU A 639 -37.80 9.94 -17.58
N ALA A 640 -37.85 11.16 -18.11
CA ALA A 640 -37.44 12.38 -17.41
C ALA A 640 -38.33 12.64 -16.19
N LEU A 641 -39.66 12.46 -16.31
CA LEU A 641 -40.60 12.50 -15.18
C LEU A 641 -40.29 11.41 -14.14
N PHE A 642 -40.03 10.17 -14.56
CA PHE A 642 -39.63 9.08 -13.66
C PHE A 642 -38.35 9.39 -12.89
N ASN A 643 -37.33 9.88 -13.59
CA ASN A 643 -36.05 10.25 -13.02
C ASN A 643 -36.16 11.48 -12.09
N LEU A 644 -37.05 12.44 -12.38
CA LEU A 644 -37.37 13.57 -11.50
C LEU A 644 -38.07 13.11 -10.21
N ILE A 645 -39.05 12.21 -10.28
CA ILE A 645 -39.71 11.66 -9.10
C ILE A 645 -38.66 11.01 -8.18
N TYR A 646 -37.79 10.17 -8.72
CA TYR A 646 -36.70 9.55 -7.97
C TYR A 646 -35.72 10.57 -7.37
N ALA A 647 -35.31 11.59 -8.14
CA ALA A 647 -34.42 12.64 -7.64
C ALA A 647 -35.06 13.50 -6.53
N TYR A 648 -36.37 13.75 -6.62
CA TYR A 648 -37.11 14.48 -5.59
C TYR A 648 -37.38 13.64 -4.33
N GLU A 649 -37.66 12.34 -4.47
CA GLU A 649 -37.69 11.40 -3.34
C GLU A 649 -36.32 11.35 -2.61
N LYS A 650 -35.21 11.37 -3.36
CA LYS A 650 -33.84 11.35 -2.79
C LYS A 650 -33.40 12.67 -2.17
N THR A 651 -33.89 13.81 -2.66
CA THR A 651 -33.62 15.13 -2.06
C THR A 651 -34.62 15.51 -0.95
N GLY A 652 -35.69 14.73 -0.78
CA GLY A 652 -36.66 14.87 0.31
C GLY A 652 -37.89 15.74 -0.02
N ASP A 653 -37.96 16.37 -1.19
CA ASP A 653 -39.14 17.12 -1.64
C ASP A 653 -40.22 16.16 -2.17
N LYS A 654 -40.92 15.53 -1.22
CA LYS A 654 -42.03 14.63 -1.49
C LYS A 654 -43.21 15.33 -2.18
N LEU A 655 -43.37 16.65 -2.01
CA LEU A 655 -44.47 17.41 -2.61
C LEU A 655 -44.27 17.52 -4.13
N LYS A 656 -43.06 17.86 -4.59
CA LYS A 656 -42.73 17.80 -6.03
C LYS A 656 -42.76 16.36 -6.55
N ALA A 657 -42.22 15.38 -5.81
CA ALA A 657 -42.29 13.98 -6.21
C ALA A 657 -43.75 13.52 -6.46
N ASP A 658 -44.68 13.82 -5.55
CA ASP A 658 -46.10 13.51 -5.69
C ASP A 658 -46.79 14.27 -6.84
N GLN A 659 -46.35 15.50 -7.14
CA GLN A 659 -46.84 16.27 -8.30
C GLN A 659 -46.44 15.61 -9.62
N TYR A 660 -45.15 15.32 -9.82
CA TYR A 660 -44.68 14.64 -11.04
C TYR A 660 -45.21 13.20 -11.16
N LYS A 661 -45.40 12.51 -10.03
CA LYS A 661 -46.06 11.19 -9.95
C LYS A 661 -47.50 11.24 -10.44
N LYS A 662 -48.30 12.21 -9.99
CA LYS A 662 -49.66 12.44 -10.50
C LYS A 662 -49.65 12.79 -11.98
N GLN A 663 -48.74 13.66 -12.41
CA GLN A 663 -48.59 14.05 -13.81
C GLN A 663 -48.30 12.83 -14.71
N LEU A 664 -47.28 12.03 -14.38
CA LEU A 664 -46.89 10.83 -15.12
C LEU A 664 -48.03 9.80 -15.22
N ILE A 665 -48.70 9.51 -14.11
CA ILE A 665 -49.84 8.56 -14.08
C ILE A 665 -51.03 9.10 -14.89
N SER A 666 -51.32 10.40 -14.82
CA SER A 666 -52.44 11.02 -15.55
C SER A 666 -52.21 11.15 -17.06
N ALA A 667 -50.95 11.37 -17.49
CA ALA A 667 -50.60 11.62 -18.88
C ALA A 667 -50.41 10.32 -19.68
N SER A 668 -49.76 9.30 -19.08
CA SER A 668 -49.37 8.08 -19.78
C SER A 668 -49.62 6.81 -18.95
N PRO A 669 -50.87 6.49 -18.54
CA PRO A 669 -51.16 5.39 -17.60
C PRO A 669 -50.60 4.01 -18.01
N GLU A 670 -50.61 3.73 -19.31
CA GLU A 670 -50.16 2.45 -19.87
C GLU A 670 -48.62 2.33 -19.94
N ASN A 671 -47.87 3.42 -19.77
CA ASN A 671 -46.43 3.45 -19.89
C ASN A 671 -45.76 2.64 -18.75
N LYS A 672 -44.66 1.94 -19.09
CA LYS A 672 -43.81 1.19 -18.15
C LYS A 672 -43.46 2.00 -16.90
N PHE A 673 -43.08 3.27 -17.05
CA PHE A 673 -42.69 4.13 -15.93
C PHE A 673 -43.88 4.51 -15.05
N ALA A 674 -45.04 4.82 -15.63
CA ALA A 674 -46.26 5.09 -14.88
C ALA A 674 -46.70 3.87 -14.04
N LYS A 675 -46.63 2.66 -14.61
CA LYS A 675 -46.93 1.40 -13.92
C LYS A 675 -45.98 1.12 -12.75
N LEU A 676 -44.68 1.35 -12.92
CA LEU A 676 -43.68 1.23 -11.85
C LEU A 676 -43.91 2.23 -10.70
N VAL A 677 -44.37 3.45 -11.01
CA VAL A 677 -44.62 4.51 -10.03
C VAL A 677 -45.98 4.36 -9.34
N ALA A 678 -46.98 3.81 -10.03
CA ALA A 678 -48.31 3.52 -9.47
C ALA A 678 -48.28 2.31 -8.52
N ASN A 679 -47.60 1.23 -8.91
CA ASN A 679 -47.41 0.02 -8.11
C ASN A 679 -45.93 -0.16 -7.74
N PRO A 680 -45.38 0.64 -6.80
CA PRO A 680 -44.01 0.47 -6.35
C PRO A 680 -43.86 -0.89 -5.65
N PRO A 681 -42.96 -1.79 -6.11
CA PRO A 681 -42.74 -3.08 -5.46
C PRO A 681 -42.21 -2.88 -4.03
N ALA A 682 -42.79 -3.60 -3.07
CA ALA A 682 -42.45 -3.46 -1.66
C ALA A 682 -40.98 -3.84 -1.41
N ASN A 683 -40.20 -2.90 -0.87
CA ASN A 683 -38.79 -3.04 -0.48
C ASN A 683 -37.84 -3.50 -1.62
N THR A 684 -37.68 -2.70 -2.67
CA THR A 684 -36.56 -2.78 -3.62
C THR A 684 -35.21 -2.31 -3.03
N SER A 685 -34.78 -2.94 -1.92
CA SER A 685 -33.38 -2.92 -1.47
C SER A 685 -32.53 -4.00 -2.15
N LYS A 686 -33.13 -4.78 -3.06
CA LYS A 686 -32.48 -5.51 -4.15
C LYS A 686 -33.26 -5.23 -5.43
N ALA A 687 -32.56 -5.03 -6.54
CA ALA A 687 -33.18 -5.17 -7.85
C ALA A 687 -33.64 -6.62 -8.03
N GLU A 688 -34.71 -6.85 -8.80
CA GLU A 688 -35.05 -8.22 -9.20
C GLU A 688 -33.87 -8.83 -9.95
N ALA A 689 -33.34 -9.94 -9.44
CA ALA A 689 -32.20 -10.63 -10.05
C ALA A 689 -32.55 -10.97 -11.50
N SER A 690 -31.78 -10.44 -12.44
CA SER A 690 -32.00 -10.64 -13.88
C SER A 690 -31.96 -12.14 -14.23
N PRO A 691 -32.55 -12.57 -15.37
CA PRO A 691 -32.47 -13.97 -15.79
C PRO A 691 -31.02 -14.49 -15.83
N ALA A 692 -30.08 -13.66 -16.29
CA ALA A 692 -28.64 -13.95 -16.23
C ALA A 692 -28.15 -14.11 -14.78
N THR A 693 -28.46 -13.17 -13.89
CA THR A 693 -28.08 -13.23 -12.46
C THR A 693 -28.55 -14.53 -11.81
N LYS A 694 -29.83 -14.90 -11.99
CA LYS A 694 -30.40 -16.15 -11.45
C LYS A 694 -29.70 -17.40 -12.01
N GLN A 695 -29.34 -17.40 -13.29
CA GLN A 695 -28.61 -18.50 -13.92
C GLN A 695 -27.16 -18.62 -13.39
N TYR A 696 -26.46 -17.50 -13.18
CA TYR A 696 -25.12 -17.53 -12.56
C TYR A 696 -25.16 -17.87 -11.06
N GLU A 697 -26.22 -17.51 -10.33
CA GLU A 697 -26.48 -17.99 -8.96
C GLU A 697 -26.73 -19.52 -8.92
N GLN A 698 -27.43 -20.08 -9.92
CA GLN A 698 -27.59 -21.54 -10.05
C GLN A 698 -26.26 -22.23 -10.36
N ILE A 699 -25.49 -21.73 -11.33
CA ILE A 699 -24.14 -22.24 -11.66
C ILE A 699 -23.22 -22.23 -10.42
N TYR A 700 -23.20 -21.13 -9.68
CA TYR A 700 -22.44 -20.98 -8.43
C TYR A 700 -22.85 -22.02 -7.37
N ASN A 701 -24.15 -22.28 -7.21
CA ASN A 701 -24.64 -23.33 -6.33
C ASN A 701 -24.23 -24.74 -6.79
N LEU A 702 -24.30 -25.05 -8.09
CA LEU A 702 -23.84 -26.34 -8.64
C LEU A 702 -22.35 -26.58 -8.38
N PHE A 703 -21.52 -25.53 -8.49
CA PHE A 703 -20.10 -25.59 -8.10
C PHE A 703 -19.92 -25.88 -6.61
N ILE A 704 -20.65 -25.21 -5.71
CA ILE A 704 -20.61 -25.48 -4.26
C ILE A 704 -21.05 -26.91 -3.93
N GLU A 705 -22.10 -27.40 -4.59
CA GLU A 705 -22.69 -28.72 -4.39
C GLU A 705 -21.89 -29.88 -5.01
N GLY A 706 -20.76 -29.60 -5.67
CA GLY A 706 -19.91 -30.61 -6.29
C GLY A 706 -20.38 -31.13 -7.65
N LYS A 707 -21.41 -30.53 -8.25
CA LYS A 707 -21.98 -30.89 -9.56
C LYS A 707 -21.19 -30.23 -10.69
N PHE A 708 -19.88 -30.48 -10.72
CA PHE A 708 -18.91 -29.70 -11.49
C PHE A 708 -19.14 -29.75 -13.00
N ASP A 709 -19.48 -30.90 -13.57
CA ASP A 709 -19.73 -31.03 -15.02
C ASP A 709 -21.02 -30.34 -15.46
N GLU A 710 -22.08 -30.39 -14.63
CA GLU A 710 -23.30 -29.59 -14.83
C GLU A 710 -22.98 -28.10 -14.78
N ALA A 711 -22.27 -27.66 -13.74
CA ALA A 711 -21.88 -26.26 -13.54
C ALA A 711 -21.02 -25.73 -14.71
N LYS A 712 -20.05 -26.52 -15.19
CA LYS A 712 -19.18 -26.18 -16.33
C LYS A 712 -19.96 -26.09 -17.64
N ASN A 713 -20.89 -27.00 -17.89
CA ASN A 713 -21.74 -26.97 -19.08
C ASN A 713 -22.73 -25.80 -19.05
N GLN A 714 -23.42 -25.57 -17.92
CA GLN A 714 -24.31 -24.42 -17.75
C GLN A 714 -23.56 -23.08 -17.83
N LYS A 715 -22.35 -22.99 -17.26
CA LYS A 715 -21.49 -21.81 -17.40
C LYS A 715 -21.11 -21.56 -18.86
N LYS A 716 -20.72 -22.59 -19.62
CA LYS A 716 -20.39 -22.44 -21.05
C LYS A 716 -21.58 -21.90 -21.86
N VAL A 717 -22.80 -22.31 -21.54
CA VAL A 717 -24.03 -21.76 -22.15
C VAL A 717 -24.24 -20.31 -21.70
N ALA A 718 -24.22 -20.03 -20.39
CA ALA A 718 -24.42 -18.68 -19.86
C ALA A 718 -23.39 -17.65 -20.37
N ASP A 719 -22.10 -18.03 -20.41
CA ASP A 719 -21.02 -17.20 -20.96
C ASP A 719 -21.23 -16.90 -22.46
N SER A 720 -21.87 -17.82 -23.19
CA SER A 720 -22.20 -17.64 -24.61
C SER A 720 -23.48 -16.81 -24.82
N THR A 721 -24.42 -16.81 -23.87
CA THR A 721 -25.70 -16.08 -23.97
C THR A 721 -25.62 -14.65 -23.41
N TYR A 722 -24.88 -14.44 -22.32
CA TYR A 722 -24.85 -13.15 -21.59
C TYR A 722 -23.46 -12.51 -21.50
N GLY A 723 -22.40 -13.25 -21.86
CA GLY A 723 -21.02 -12.78 -21.72
C GLY A 723 -20.50 -12.78 -20.28
N LYS A 724 -19.22 -12.45 -20.14
CA LYS A 724 -18.47 -12.50 -18.86
C LYS A 724 -18.84 -11.42 -17.84
N SER A 725 -19.73 -10.49 -18.18
CA SER A 725 -20.12 -9.35 -17.34
C SER A 725 -20.84 -9.74 -16.04
N PHE A 726 -21.39 -10.96 -15.97
CA PHE A 726 -22.11 -11.49 -14.82
C PHE A 726 -21.26 -12.44 -13.94
N TRP A 727 -19.95 -12.54 -14.21
CA TRP A 727 -19.03 -13.24 -13.32
C TRP A 727 -18.95 -12.55 -11.94
N THR A 728 -18.55 -13.30 -10.91
CA THR A 728 -18.37 -12.78 -9.54
C THR A 728 -17.05 -13.27 -8.94
N PRO A 729 -16.44 -12.53 -7.99
CA PRO A 729 -15.25 -13.00 -7.27
C PRO A 729 -15.43 -14.37 -6.63
N GLN A 730 -16.64 -14.63 -6.10
CA GLN A 730 -16.99 -15.86 -5.42
C GLN A 730 -17.07 -17.04 -6.39
N LEU A 731 -17.70 -16.86 -7.56
CA LEU A 731 -17.79 -17.89 -8.60
C LEU A 731 -16.40 -18.29 -9.12
N LEU A 732 -15.57 -17.31 -9.52
CA LEU A 732 -14.24 -17.58 -10.05
C LEU A 732 -13.32 -18.25 -9.02
N PHE A 733 -13.42 -17.86 -7.74
CA PHE A 733 -12.63 -18.50 -6.69
C PHE A 733 -13.03 -19.95 -6.50
N ILE A 734 -14.33 -20.25 -6.40
CA ILE A 734 -14.84 -21.61 -6.22
C ILE A 734 -14.49 -22.51 -7.42
N GLU A 735 -14.63 -21.98 -8.64
CA GLU A 735 -14.19 -22.63 -9.88
C GLU A 735 -12.68 -22.92 -9.88
N SER A 736 -11.85 -21.98 -9.42
CA SER A 736 -10.40 -22.21 -9.33
C SER A 736 -10.03 -23.32 -8.34
N ILE A 737 -10.69 -23.37 -7.18
CA ILE A 737 -10.48 -24.42 -6.15
C ILE A 737 -10.85 -25.81 -6.70
N TYR A 738 -11.84 -25.90 -7.60
CA TYR A 738 -12.11 -27.14 -8.35
C TYR A 738 -10.93 -27.54 -9.25
N TYR A 739 -10.39 -26.64 -10.07
CA TYR A 739 -9.23 -26.95 -10.91
C TYR A 739 -7.98 -27.33 -10.08
N ILE A 740 -7.81 -26.75 -8.89
CA ILE A 740 -6.75 -27.12 -7.91
C ILE A 740 -6.91 -28.55 -7.39
N LYS A 741 -8.15 -29.03 -7.16
CA LYS A 741 -8.48 -30.43 -6.80
C LYS A 741 -8.00 -31.40 -7.89
N GLN A 742 -8.26 -31.05 -9.15
CA GLN A 742 -7.94 -31.87 -10.32
C GLN A 742 -6.46 -31.79 -10.76
N LYS A 743 -5.62 -31.04 -10.05
CA LYS A 743 -4.25 -30.64 -10.44
C LYS A 743 -4.17 -29.94 -11.82
N GLU A 744 -5.26 -29.32 -12.28
CA GLU A 744 -5.30 -28.44 -13.46
C GLU A 744 -4.75 -27.03 -13.12
N ASP A 745 -3.53 -26.96 -12.59
CA ASP A 745 -2.97 -25.74 -11.99
C ASP A 745 -2.87 -24.58 -13.00
N SER A 746 -2.63 -24.87 -14.28
CA SER A 746 -2.64 -23.85 -15.35
C SER A 746 -4.02 -23.21 -15.52
N THR A 747 -5.08 -24.04 -15.51
CA THR A 747 -6.48 -23.58 -15.57
C THR A 747 -6.84 -22.79 -14.31
N ALA A 748 -6.45 -23.29 -13.13
CA ALA A 748 -6.66 -22.61 -11.85
C ALA A 748 -5.98 -21.24 -11.79
N ILE A 749 -4.68 -21.15 -12.12
CA ILE A 749 -3.90 -19.91 -12.16
C ILE A 749 -4.55 -18.90 -13.13
N LYS A 750 -5.05 -19.36 -14.28
CA LYS A 750 -5.78 -18.48 -15.22
C LYS A 750 -7.05 -17.91 -14.61
N VAL A 751 -7.91 -18.73 -14.01
CA VAL A 751 -9.17 -18.27 -13.38
C VAL A 751 -8.89 -17.34 -12.19
N LEU A 752 -7.85 -17.62 -11.40
CA LEU A 752 -7.40 -16.74 -10.30
C LEU A 752 -6.81 -15.42 -10.82
N THR A 753 -6.19 -15.42 -12.00
CA THR A 753 -5.66 -14.21 -12.67
C THR A 753 -6.80 -13.37 -13.22
N ASP A 754 -7.79 -13.99 -13.88
CA ASP A 754 -9.03 -13.31 -14.32
C ASP A 754 -9.75 -12.68 -13.11
N LEU A 755 -9.87 -13.38 -11.98
CA LEU A 755 -10.40 -12.83 -10.72
C LEU A 755 -9.57 -11.62 -10.25
N SER A 756 -8.24 -11.77 -10.15
CA SER A 756 -7.32 -10.74 -9.66
C SER A 756 -7.32 -9.47 -10.52
N ASN A 757 -7.61 -9.59 -11.82
CA ASN A 757 -7.64 -8.50 -12.77
C ASN A 757 -9.01 -7.81 -12.83
N LEU A 758 -10.10 -8.60 -12.87
CA LEU A 758 -11.48 -8.07 -12.97
C LEU A 758 -11.97 -7.45 -11.66
N TYR A 759 -11.50 -7.95 -10.50
CA TYR A 759 -11.95 -7.54 -9.18
C TYR A 759 -10.79 -7.12 -8.28
N ALA A 760 -9.83 -6.35 -8.82
CA ALA A 760 -8.57 -6.01 -8.15
C ALA A 760 -8.71 -5.34 -6.76
N GLN A 761 -9.86 -4.73 -6.46
CA GLN A 761 -10.20 -4.09 -5.18
C GLN A 761 -11.02 -4.98 -4.22
N ASP A 762 -11.43 -6.18 -4.64
CA ASP A 762 -12.18 -7.12 -3.79
C ASP A 762 -11.22 -7.89 -2.85
N PRO A 763 -11.58 -8.14 -1.57
CA PRO A 763 -10.75 -8.92 -0.64
C PRO A 763 -10.34 -10.32 -1.14
N MET A 764 -11.06 -10.90 -2.10
CA MET A 764 -10.75 -12.17 -2.73
C MET A 764 -9.60 -12.08 -3.75
N ALA A 765 -9.30 -10.90 -4.32
CA ALA A 765 -8.14 -10.72 -5.21
C ALA A 765 -6.81 -10.87 -4.47
N ALA A 766 -6.72 -10.45 -3.20
CA ALA A 766 -5.56 -10.72 -2.36
C ALA A 766 -5.35 -12.24 -2.16
N ARG A 767 -6.44 -12.98 -1.88
CA ARG A 767 -6.41 -14.44 -1.75
C ARG A 767 -6.03 -15.13 -3.06
N ALA A 768 -6.51 -14.62 -4.18
CA ALA A 768 -6.20 -15.16 -5.49
C ALA A 768 -4.71 -15.01 -5.82
N LYS A 769 -4.10 -13.87 -5.51
CA LYS A 769 -2.64 -13.66 -5.63
C LYS A 769 -1.85 -14.63 -4.76
N THR A 770 -2.22 -14.84 -3.49
CA THR A 770 -1.59 -15.85 -2.61
C THR A 770 -1.74 -17.26 -3.17
N MET A 771 -2.92 -17.63 -3.68
CA MET A 771 -3.16 -18.96 -4.25
C MET A 771 -2.35 -19.18 -5.53
N ILE A 772 -2.19 -18.17 -6.39
CA ILE A 772 -1.33 -18.24 -7.59
C ILE A 772 0.13 -18.54 -7.22
N ASP A 773 0.68 -17.93 -6.17
CA ASP A 773 2.05 -18.22 -5.72
C ASP A 773 2.20 -19.66 -5.21
N VAL A 774 1.27 -20.10 -4.36
CA VAL A 774 1.25 -21.49 -3.84
C VAL A 774 1.16 -22.51 -4.98
N LEU A 775 0.36 -22.25 -6.04
CA LEU A 775 0.25 -23.16 -7.18
C LEU A 775 1.51 -23.16 -8.06
N LYS A 776 2.09 -21.99 -8.34
CA LYS A 776 3.38 -21.89 -9.06
C LYS A 776 4.48 -22.69 -8.37
N ARG A 777 4.43 -22.77 -7.04
CA ARG A 777 5.41 -23.43 -6.18
C ARG A 777 4.95 -24.79 -5.67
N ARG A 778 3.79 -25.31 -6.13
CA ARG A 778 3.20 -26.58 -5.64
C ARG A 778 4.22 -27.72 -5.67
N LYS A 779 5.00 -27.85 -6.74
CA LYS A 779 6.00 -28.91 -6.86
C LYS A 779 7.12 -28.78 -5.81
N GLU A 780 7.63 -27.58 -5.55
CA GLU A 780 8.62 -27.34 -4.48
C GLU A 780 8.07 -27.75 -3.11
N ILE A 781 6.79 -27.46 -2.87
CA ILE A 781 6.08 -27.72 -1.62
C ILE A 781 5.80 -29.23 -1.47
N GLU A 782 5.31 -29.90 -2.52
CA GLU A 782 5.11 -31.36 -2.53
C GLU A 782 6.47 -32.09 -2.40
N ASP A 783 7.52 -31.64 -3.08
CA ASP A 783 8.89 -32.17 -2.98
C ASP A 783 9.54 -31.90 -1.60
N TYR A 784 9.08 -30.91 -0.84
CA TYR A 784 9.54 -30.63 0.53
C TYR A 784 8.78 -31.47 1.56
N LEU A 785 7.44 -31.48 1.48
CA LEU A 785 6.57 -32.23 2.40
C LEU A 785 6.76 -33.75 2.29
N THR A 786 7.09 -34.28 1.11
CA THR A 786 7.41 -35.72 0.92
C THR A 786 8.76 -36.14 1.50
N LYS A 787 9.63 -35.19 1.86
CA LYS A 787 10.92 -35.43 2.54
C LYS A 787 10.86 -35.18 4.06
N LEU A 788 9.66 -34.89 4.58
CA LEU A 788 9.40 -34.59 5.98
C LEU A 788 8.88 -35.84 6.69
N GLU A 789 9.77 -36.64 7.28
CA GLU A 789 9.40 -37.76 8.14
C GLU A 789 8.80 -37.24 9.46
N VAL A 790 7.47 -37.32 9.58
CA VAL A 790 6.75 -36.94 10.80
C VAL A 790 6.51 -38.18 11.65
N THR A 791 7.36 -38.39 12.66
CA THR A 791 7.10 -39.37 13.72
C THR A 791 5.97 -38.87 14.61
N ARG A 792 4.91 -39.68 14.73
CA ARG A 792 3.73 -39.36 15.54
C ARG A 792 3.89 -40.00 16.92
N ASN A 793 4.26 -39.21 17.92
CA ASN A 793 4.14 -39.65 19.31
C ASN A 793 2.65 -39.79 19.66
N GLU A 794 2.28 -40.88 20.32
CA GLU A 794 0.93 -41.10 20.85
C GLU A 794 0.86 -40.58 22.29
N ASP A 795 -0.21 -39.88 22.63
CA ASP A 795 -0.38 -39.25 23.94
C ASP A 795 -0.75 -40.28 25.03
N ALA A 796 0.09 -40.38 26.06
CA ALA A 796 -0.21 -41.11 27.29
C ALA A 796 -0.45 -40.12 28.43
N ALA A 797 -1.65 -40.15 29.04
CA ALA A 797 -2.06 -39.17 30.03
C ALA A 797 -1.53 -39.46 31.45
N THR A 798 -1.01 -38.43 32.12
CA THR A 798 -0.87 -38.33 33.59
C THR A 798 -0.88 -36.84 34.01
N PRO A 799 -1.16 -36.51 35.29
CA PRO A 799 -1.74 -35.21 35.65
C PRO A 799 -0.74 -34.04 35.79
N VAL A 800 -1.32 -32.84 35.79
CA VAL A 800 -0.65 -31.55 36.04
C VAL A 800 0.14 -31.56 37.34
N ASN A 801 1.39 -31.11 37.27
CA ASN A 801 2.10 -30.53 38.41
C ASN A 801 2.81 -29.24 37.94
N ASN A 802 2.81 -28.20 38.77
CA ASN A 802 3.23 -26.86 38.36
C ASN A 802 4.76 -26.70 38.40
N ASN A 803 5.41 -26.57 37.25
CA ASN A 803 6.63 -25.77 37.04
C ASN A 803 6.98 -25.66 35.54
N PRO A 804 7.60 -24.56 35.06
CA PRO A 804 8.02 -24.42 33.66
C PRO A 804 9.32 -25.22 33.38
N PRO A 805 9.39 -26.06 32.33
CA PRO A 805 10.60 -26.79 31.97
C PRO A 805 11.58 -25.91 31.18
N VAL A 806 12.86 -25.92 31.57
CA VAL A 806 13.97 -25.32 30.83
C VAL A 806 14.40 -26.24 29.69
N ALA A 807 14.45 -25.74 28.46
CA ALA A 807 14.93 -26.49 27.30
C ALA A 807 16.45 -26.36 27.13
N THR A 808 17.18 -27.47 27.31
CA THR A 808 18.63 -27.55 27.05
C THR A 808 18.95 -27.75 25.56
N PRO A 809 20.00 -27.12 25.00
CA PRO A 809 20.46 -27.41 23.63
C PRO A 809 20.97 -28.85 23.45
N PRO A 810 20.92 -29.42 22.23
CA PRO A 810 21.46 -30.76 21.96
C PRO A 810 22.99 -30.79 21.99
N ALA A 811 23.56 -31.89 22.49
CA ALA A 811 25.00 -32.08 22.62
C ALA A 811 25.67 -32.47 21.27
N PRO A 812 26.93 -32.03 21.01
CA PRO A 812 27.65 -32.33 19.78
C PRO A 812 28.14 -33.79 19.69
N ALA A 813 28.53 -34.20 18.48
CA ALA A 813 28.98 -35.57 18.18
C ALA A 813 30.30 -35.95 18.91
N LYS A 814 30.43 -37.22 19.27
CA LYS A 814 31.57 -37.75 20.06
C LYS A 814 32.85 -37.84 19.24
N ILE A 815 33.94 -37.29 19.78
CA ILE A 815 35.32 -37.54 19.32
C ILE A 815 35.77 -38.93 19.81
N VAL A 816 36.58 -39.61 19.00
CA VAL A 816 37.15 -40.93 19.31
C VAL A 816 38.28 -40.80 20.34
N THR A 817 38.21 -41.55 21.44
CA THR A 817 39.30 -41.74 22.41
C THR A 817 39.45 -43.22 22.75
N VAL A 818 40.69 -43.72 22.74
CA VAL A 818 41.03 -45.15 22.93
C VAL A 818 41.51 -45.43 24.35
N PRO A 819 40.99 -46.49 25.01
CA PRO A 819 41.67 -47.13 26.12
C PRO A 819 41.85 -48.67 25.91
N PRO A 820 43.03 -49.26 26.24
CA PRO A 820 43.27 -50.70 26.30
C PRO A 820 43.16 -51.26 27.74
N PRO A 821 43.33 -52.58 28.00
CA PRO A 821 42.68 -53.70 27.30
C PRO A 821 42.11 -54.80 28.26
N ALA A 822 41.25 -55.66 27.70
CA ALA A 822 41.03 -57.09 28.05
C ALA A 822 40.83 -57.55 29.53
N ASN A 823 39.59 -57.88 29.90
CA ASN A 823 39.07 -59.26 30.14
C ASN A 823 37.62 -59.17 30.66
N LYS A 824 36.64 -59.87 30.07
CA LYS A 824 36.24 -61.26 30.38
C LYS A 824 35.92 -61.49 31.87
N ASP A 825 34.64 -61.66 32.19
CA ASP A 825 34.12 -63.02 32.41
C ASP A 825 32.61 -63.11 32.15
N SER A 826 32.10 -64.35 32.09
CA SER A 826 30.73 -64.74 31.75
C SER A 826 30.27 -65.88 32.68
N VAL A 827 29.03 -66.39 32.48
CA VAL A 827 28.40 -67.55 33.16
C VAL A 827 27.83 -67.18 34.55
N VAL A 828 26.51 -67.19 34.86
CA VAL A 828 25.31 -68.03 34.53
C VAL A 828 25.07 -69.16 35.56
N VAL A 829 23.81 -69.64 35.61
CA VAL A 829 23.20 -70.72 36.43
C VAL A 829 22.40 -70.18 37.63
N THR A 830 21.10 -69.87 37.55
CA THR A 830 19.90 -70.64 37.12
C THR A 830 19.28 -71.49 38.23
N LYS A 831 17.94 -71.43 38.36
CA LYS A 831 17.13 -72.55 38.88
C LYS A 831 15.84 -72.72 38.05
N GLN A 832 15.53 -73.96 37.69
CA GLN A 832 14.39 -74.39 36.84
C GLN A 832 13.15 -74.67 37.74
N SER A 833 11.93 -74.96 37.27
CA SER A 833 11.44 -75.75 36.11
C SER A 833 10.06 -75.22 35.63
N ALA A 834 9.64 -75.30 34.35
CA ALA A 834 9.12 -76.46 33.57
C ALA A 834 7.91 -77.16 34.25
N VAL A 835 6.84 -77.66 33.59
CA VAL A 835 6.59 -78.28 32.25
C VAL A 835 5.15 -77.84 31.81
N SER A 836 4.63 -77.81 30.56
CA SER A 836 4.82 -78.51 29.25
C SER A 836 4.44 -77.61 28.03
N PRO A 837 4.56 -78.04 26.75
CA PRO A 837 4.35 -77.20 25.56
C PRO A 837 3.08 -77.49 24.72
N ALA A 838 2.78 -76.59 23.77
CA ALA A 838 1.94 -76.83 22.58
C ALA A 838 2.45 -76.00 21.37
N THR A 839 2.24 -76.47 20.13
CA THR A 839 2.87 -75.94 18.92
C THR A 839 1.95 -75.15 17.98
N SER A 840 2.53 -74.10 17.38
CA SER A 840 2.29 -73.52 16.04
C SER A 840 0.90 -73.54 15.35
N ASN A 841 0.58 -72.36 14.80
CA ASN A 841 -0.12 -72.08 13.53
C ASN A 841 -1.63 -71.81 13.47
N VAL A 842 -1.93 -70.62 12.90
CA VAL A 842 -3.12 -70.17 12.15
C VAL A 842 -4.50 -70.22 12.84
N LYS A 843 -4.91 -69.04 13.35
CA LYS A 843 -6.21 -68.40 13.05
C LYS A 843 -5.89 -66.92 12.74
N LYS A 844 -6.25 -66.33 11.60
CA LYS A 844 -7.56 -66.21 10.92
C LYS A 844 -8.49 -65.25 11.67
N ASP A 845 -8.80 -64.12 11.03
CA ASP A 845 -9.64 -63.06 11.58
C ASP A 845 -10.99 -63.60 12.07
N THR A 846 -11.38 -63.20 13.27
CA THR A 846 -12.75 -63.36 13.76
C THR A 846 -13.06 -62.18 14.66
N VAL A 847 -14.06 -61.41 14.24
CA VAL A 847 -14.46 -60.13 14.82
C VAL A 847 -14.74 -60.26 16.32
N ALA A 848 -13.96 -59.56 17.14
CA ALA A 848 -14.43 -59.10 18.44
C ALA A 848 -15.35 -57.90 18.17
N ALA A 849 -16.66 -58.07 18.33
CA ALA A 849 -17.59 -56.98 18.15
C ALA A 849 -17.33 -55.89 19.22
N PRO A 850 -17.38 -54.59 18.88
CA PRO A 850 -17.41 -53.56 19.91
C PRO A 850 -18.63 -53.78 20.82
N PRO A 851 -18.55 -53.41 22.11
CA PRO A 851 -19.71 -53.47 22.99
C PRO A 851 -20.87 -52.70 22.36
N PRO A 852 -22.12 -53.19 22.47
CA PRO A 852 -23.25 -52.56 21.78
C PRO A 852 -23.36 -51.10 22.21
N VAL A 853 -23.23 -50.19 21.24
CA VAL A 853 -23.37 -48.76 21.47
C VAL A 853 -24.79 -48.51 21.95
N VAL A 854 -24.96 -48.34 23.26
CA VAL A 854 -26.22 -47.87 23.85
C VAL A 854 -26.39 -46.45 23.35
N VAL A 855 -27.16 -46.30 22.26
CA VAL A 855 -27.35 -45.03 21.56
C VAL A 855 -28.13 -44.08 22.47
N LYS A 856 -27.39 -43.35 23.31
CA LYS A 856 -27.93 -42.27 24.12
C LYS A 856 -28.69 -41.31 23.20
N ASN A 857 -29.84 -40.85 23.65
CA ASN A 857 -30.48 -39.71 22.99
C ASN A 857 -29.65 -38.45 23.25
N PHE A 858 -29.70 -37.50 22.32
CA PHE A 858 -29.01 -36.23 22.46
C PHE A 858 -29.41 -35.57 23.78
N SER A 859 -28.43 -35.07 24.54
CA SER A 859 -28.64 -34.48 25.86
C SER A 859 -27.67 -33.33 26.07
N PHE A 860 -28.18 -32.16 26.47
CA PHE A 860 -27.38 -30.96 26.64
C PHE A 860 -26.94 -30.80 28.10
N VAL A 861 -25.63 -30.72 28.32
CA VAL A 861 -25.00 -30.53 29.63
C VAL A 861 -24.01 -29.38 29.50
N ALA A 862 -24.37 -28.19 29.99
CA ALA A 862 -23.66 -26.96 29.69
C ALA A 862 -22.20 -26.93 30.20
N THR A 863 -21.87 -27.74 31.21
CA THR A 863 -20.55 -27.86 31.84
C THR A 863 -19.59 -28.82 31.14
N ASP A 864 -20.06 -29.60 30.16
CA ASP A 864 -19.19 -30.48 29.38
C ASP A 864 -18.34 -29.66 28.39
N PRO A 865 -17.12 -30.10 28.02
CA PRO A 865 -16.36 -29.48 26.95
C PRO A 865 -17.13 -29.49 25.62
N HIS A 866 -17.17 -28.34 24.94
CA HIS A 866 -17.93 -28.13 23.71
C HIS A 866 -17.04 -27.73 22.53
N TYR A 867 -17.26 -28.33 21.37
CA TYR A 867 -16.76 -27.82 20.10
C TYR A 867 -17.72 -26.77 19.53
N VAL A 868 -17.15 -25.74 18.92
CA VAL A 868 -17.88 -24.84 18.02
C VAL A 868 -17.94 -25.50 16.64
N VAL A 869 -19.15 -25.74 16.16
CA VAL A 869 -19.41 -26.35 14.85
C VAL A 869 -19.71 -25.25 13.85
N VAL A 870 -19.02 -25.28 12.71
CA VAL A 870 -19.50 -24.62 11.49
C VAL A 870 -20.15 -25.70 10.63
N LEU A 871 -21.47 -25.68 10.58
CA LEU A 871 -22.28 -26.59 9.80
C LEU A 871 -22.37 -26.07 8.37
N LEU A 872 -21.89 -26.84 7.40
CA LEU A 872 -21.91 -26.53 5.97
C LEU A 872 -23.00 -27.37 5.30
N ASP A 873 -23.94 -26.74 4.62
CA ASP A 873 -25.13 -27.38 4.03
C ASP A 873 -25.04 -27.42 2.49
N LYS A 874 -25.03 -28.64 1.93
CA LYS A 874 -24.81 -28.95 0.51
C LYS A 874 -23.57 -28.25 -0.04
N VAL A 875 -22.41 -28.57 0.56
CA VAL A 875 -21.08 -28.02 0.24
C VAL A 875 -20.09 -29.18 0.08
N ASP A 876 -19.41 -29.32 -1.07
CA ASP A 876 -18.43 -30.39 -1.33
C ASP A 876 -17.27 -30.39 -0.30
N PRO A 877 -16.75 -31.56 0.12
CA PRO A 877 -15.68 -31.67 1.10
C PRO A 877 -14.40 -30.85 0.81
N VAL A 878 -14.12 -30.46 -0.44
CA VAL A 878 -13.01 -29.56 -0.78
C VAL A 878 -13.26 -28.15 -0.25
N TYR A 879 -14.47 -27.61 -0.41
CA TYR A 879 -14.83 -26.30 0.13
C TYR A 879 -14.96 -26.33 1.65
N ALA A 880 -15.35 -27.47 2.23
CA ALA A 880 -15.25 -27.70 3.67
C ALA A 880 -13.80 -27.71 4.17
N THR A 881 -12.88 -28.29 3.40
CA THR A 881 -11.44 -28.27 3.71
C THR A 881 -10.87 -26.85 3.66
N GLU A 882 -11.25 -26.03 2.67
CA GLU A 882 -10.79 -24.64 2.62
C GLU A 882 -11.48 -23.74 3.67
N ALA A 883 -12.73 -24.05 4.07
CA ALA A 883 -13.36 -23.41 5.23
C ALA A 883 -12.56 -23.69 6.51
N ARG A 884 -12.20 -24.95 6.77
CA ARG A 884 -11.32 -25.36 7.87
C ARG A 884 -9.97 -24.64 7.82
N ASN A 885 -9.36 -24.51 6.64
CA ASN A 885 -8.11 -23.76 6.47
C ASN A 885 -8.27 -22.26 6.78
N ALA A 886 -9.39 -21.64 6.38
CA ALA A 886 -9.67 -20.24 6.65
C ALA A 886 -9.89 -19.94 8.13
N PHE A 887 -10.62 -20.79 8.87
CA PHE A 887 -10.71 -20.67 10.33
C PHE A 887 -9.35 -20.89 11.00
N ASN A 888 -8.52 -21.81 10.52
CA ASN A 888 -7.16 -22.03 11.07
C ASN A 888 -6.28 -20.79 10.91
N ARG A 889 -6.29 -20.16 9.72
CA ARG A 889 -5.58 -18.89 9.47
C ARG A 889 -6.13 -17.75 10.35
N PHE A 890 -7.45 -17.64 10.49
CA PHE A 890 -8.09 -16.62 11.33
C PHE A 890 -7.78 -16.79 12.83
N ASN A 891 -7.80 -18.03 13.34
CA ASN A 891 -7.49 -18.30 14.75
C ASN A 891 -6.01 -18.09 15.07
N ARG A 892 -5.10 -18.44 14.15
CA ARG A 892 -3.67 -18.08 14.27
C ARG A 892 -3.43 -16.57 14.28
N GLU A 893 -4.32 -15.76 13.69
CA GLU A 893 -4.20 -14.31 13.67
C GLU A 893 -4.85 -13.63 14.90
N LYS A 894 -6.02 -14.11 15.36
CA LYS A 894 -6.84 -13.45 16.39
C LYS A 894 -6.91 -14.14 17.74
N TYR A 895 -6.57 -15.42 17.80
CA TYR A 895 -6.58 -16.26 19.01
C TYR A 895 -5.24 -17.01 19.17
N TYR A 896 -4.13 -16.37 18.79
CA TYR A 896 -2.79 -16.98 18.79
C TYR A 896 -2.33 -17.51 20.16
N ASN A 897 -2.91 -16.98 21.23
CA ASN A 897 -2.67 -17.38 22.63
C ASN A 897 -3.64 -18.48 23.13
N GLN A 898 -4.53 -19.00 22.27
CA GLN A 898 -5.46 -20.08 22.60
C GLN A 898 -5.24 -21.26 21.65
N LYS A 899 -5.05 -22.47 22.19
CA LYS A 899 -4.91 -23.69 21.39
C LYS A 899 -6.29 -24.17 20.89
N ILE A 900 -6.82 -23.50 19.87
CA ILE A 900 -8.07 -23.91 19.20
C ILE A 900 -7.71 -24.85 18.04
N ASP A 901 -7.71 -26.16 18.31
CA ASP A 901 -7.54 -27.17 17.27
C ASP A 901 -8.79 -27.21 16.34
N ILE A 902 -8.59 -27.58 15.07
CA ILE A 902 -9.66 -27.55 14.05
C ILE A 902 -9.65 -28.81 13.18
N SER A 903 -10.75 -29.56 13.22
CA SER A 903 -10.97 -30.80 12.46
C SER A 903 -12.18 -30.67 11.50
N GLY A 904 -12.21 -31.53 10.49
CA GLY A 904 -13.35 -31.64 9.57
C GLY A 904 -13.99 -33.03 9.68
N VAL A 905 -15.32 -33.09 9.69
CA VAL A 905 -16.09 -34.33 9.74
C VAL A 905 -17.19 -34.29 8.68
N LYS A 906 -17.15 -35.20 7.70
CA LYS A 906 -18.31 -35.43 6.82
C LYS A 906 -19.36 -36.20 7.60
N LEU A 907 -20.57 -35.66 7.71
CA LEU A 907 -21.66 -36.30 8.46
C LEU A 907 -22.49 -37.21 7.55
N ASN A 908 -22.92 -36.68 6.40
CA ASN A 908 -23.62 -37.41 5.35
C ASN A 908 -23.36 -36.71 4.00
N GLU A 909 -24.19 -36.90 2.98
CA GLU A 909 -24.02 -36.22 1.68
C GLU A 909 -24.43 -34.75 1.67
N GLN A 910 -25.29 -34.33 2.60
CA GLN A 910 -25.75 -32.96 2.74
C GLN A 910 -24.83 -32.13 3.65
N PHE A 911 -24.45 -32.67 4.81
CA PHE A 911 -23.79 -31.91 5.87
C PHE A 911 -22.30 -32.25 6.04
N ASN A 912 -21.47 -31.21 6.01
CA ASN A 912 -20.07 -31.26 6.44
C ASN A 912 -19.87 -30.36 7.67
N LEU A 913 -19.11 -30.83 8.66
CA LEU A 913 -18.86 -30.12 9.91
C LEU A 913 -17.40 -29.67 9.96
N VAL A 914 -17.16 -28.39 10.29
CA VAL A 914 -15.85 -27.91 10.71
C VAL A 914 -15.91 -27.66 12.22
N LEU A 915 -15.23 -28.49 13.00
CA LEU A 915 -15.20 -28.43 14.46
C LEU A 915 -14.01 -27.60 14.93
N GLN A 916 -14.23 -26.74 15.92
CA GLN A 916 -13.21 -25.88 16.53
C GLN A 916 -13.24 -26.04 18.05
N GLY A 917 -12.08 -26.24 18.68
CA GLY A 917 -11.96 -26.45 20.13
C GLY A 917 -11.25 -27.77 20.48
N PRO A 918 -11.62 -28.45 21.59
CA PRO A 918 -12.77 -28.16 22.45
C PRO A 918 -12.56 -26.92 23.33
N PHE A 919 -13.65 -26.22 23.63
CA PHE A 919 -13.72 -25.17 24.65
C PHE A 919 -14.13 -25.80 26.00
N PRO A 920 -13.77 -25.18 27.15
CA PRO A 920 -14.00 -25.79 28.47
C PRO A 920 -15.47 -26.10 28.80
N ASP A 921 -16.39 -25.25 28.34
CA ASP A 921 -17.82 -25.35 28.57
C ASP A 921 -18.63 -24.75 27.39
N ALA A 922 -19.95 -24.84 27.44
CA ALA A 922 -20.84 -24.32 26.41
C ALA A 922 -20.83 -22.78 26.30
N ASN A 923 -20.58 -22.05 27.39
CA ASN A 923 -20.53 -20.59 27.38
C ASN A 923 -19.26 -20.11 26.67
N ALA A 924 -18.10 -20.71 26.96
CA ALA A 924 -16.84 -20.40 26.26
C ALA A 924 -16.93 -20.64 24.75
N ALA A 925 -17.65 -21.69 24.33
CA ALA A 925 -17.95 -21.96 22.92
C ALA A 925 -18.89 -20.88 22.31
N LEU A 926 -19.94 -20.46 23.03
CA LEU A 926 -20.83 -19.38 22.62
C LEU A 926 -20.13 -18.02 22.52
N ASP A 927 -19.26 -17.70 23.47
CA ASP A 927 -18.45 -16.48 23.53
C ASP A 927 -17.52 -16.33 22.33
N TYR A 928 -16.98 -17.45 21.85
CA TYR A 928 -16.22 -17.51 20.61
C TYR A 928 -17.13 -17.30 19.38
N ILE A 929 -18.30 -17.96 19.34
CA ILE A 929 -19.26 -17.80 18.22
C ILE A 929 -19.72 -16.34 18.09
N ASP A 930 -20.02 -15.64 19.18
CA ASP A 930 -20.50 -14.25 19.12
C ASP A 930 -19.44 -13.28 18.55
N LYS A 931 -18.15 -13.55 18.81
CA LYS A 931 -17.02 -12.77 18.28
C LYS A 931 -16.72 -13.12 16.81
N VAL A 932 -17.00 -14.34 16.37
CA VAL A 932 -16.60 -14.87 15.06
C VAL A 932 -17.72 -14.83 14.01
N ARG A 933 -18.98 -15.02 14.41
CA ARG A 933 -20.16 -14.97 13.54
C ARG A 933 -20.28 -13.66 12.73
N PRO A 934 -20.06 -12.44 13.29
CA PRO A 934 -20.20 -11.19 12.53
C PRO A 934 -19.16 -11.02 11.41
N VAL A 935 -17.95 -11.57 11.60
CA VAL A 935 -16.85 -11.51 10.61
C VAL A 935 -16.81 -12.74 9.69
N ALA A 936 -17.64 -13.75 9.93
CA ALA A 936 -17.60 -15.01 9.20
C ALA A 936 -17.85 -14.82 7.69
N LYS A 937 -18.94 -14.14 7.31
CA LYS A 937 -19.29 -13.92 5.89
C LYS A 937 -18.42 -12.89 5.18
N SER A 938 -17.94 -11.86 5.87
CA SER A 938 -17.13 -10.79 5.27
C SER A 938 -15.64 -11.14 5.18
N ARG A 939 -15.09 -11.78 6.22
CA ARG A 939 -13.65 -11.98 6.38
C ARG A 939 -13.20 -13.44 6.34
N ILE A 940 -13.97 -14.41 6.85
CA ILE A 940 -13.49 -15.80 6.94
C ILE A 940 -13.86 -16.58 5.67
N LEU A 941 -15.16 -16.67 5.38
CA LEU A 941 -15.80 -17.43 4.30
C LEU A 941 -16.46 -16.51 3.23
N PRO A 942 -15.78 -15.48 2.67
CA PRO A 942 -16.41 -14.57 1.69
C PRO A 942 -16.92 -15.29 0.44
N TRP A 943 -16.34 -16.45 0.10
CA TRP A 943 -16.71 -17.25 -1.06
C TRP A 943 -18.02 -18.04 -0.90
N LEU A 944 -18.51 -18.33 0.32
CA LEU A 944 -19.79 -19.05 0.55
C LEU A 944 -20.92 -18.05 0.86
N THR A 945 -22.12 -18.25 0.32
CA THR A 945 -23.32 -17.49 0.72
C THR A 945 -23.77 -17.86 2.13
N ALA A 946 -24.54 -16.96 2.77
CA ALA A 946 -24.87 -17.06 4.20
C ALA A 946 -25.90 -18.17 4.53
N ASP A 947 -26.59 -18.70 3.52
CA ASP A 947 -27.45 -19.88 3.60
C ASP A 947 -26.66 -21.21 3.62
N LYS A 948 -25.45 -21.22 3.05
CA LYS A 948 -24.60 -22.42 2.92
C LYS A 948 -23.78 -22.76 4.17
N PHE A 949 -23.79 -21.90 5.21
CA PHE A 949 -23.15 -22.19 6.48
C PHE A 949 -23.89 -21.61 7.69
N SER A 950 -23.84 -22.33 8.81
CA SER A 950 -24.38 -21.91 10.11
C SER A 950 -23.44 -22.29 11.25
N PHE A 951 -23.67 -21.75 12.45
CA PHE A 951 -22.91 -22.07 13.65
C PHE A 951 -23.77 -22.86 14.64
N LEU A 952 -23.18 -23.85 15.31
CA LEU A 952 -23.77 -24.61 16.42
C LEU A 952 -22.69 -24.86 17.49
N VAL A 953 -23.07 -25.38 18.66
CA VAL A 953 -22.15 -25.98 19.64
C VAL A 953 -22.46 -27.46 19.80
N ILE A 954 -21.47 -28.29 20.11
CA ILE A 954 -21.66 -29.73 20.37
C ILE A 954 -20.64 -30.27 21.39
N SER A 955 -21.11 -30.97 22.42
CA SER A 955 -20.21 -31.74 23.29
C SER A 955 -19.82 -33.07 22.63
N ASP A 956 -18.65 -33.61 22.99
CA ASP A 956 -18.10 -34.82 22.35
C ASP A 956 -19.06 -36.03 22.42
N ALA A 957 -19.75 -36.20 23.55
CA ALA A 957 -20.78 -37.23 23.72
C ALA A 957 -21.96 -37.08 22.74
N ASN A 958 -22.35 -35.85 22.39
CA ASN A 958 -23.38 -35.61 21.37
C ASN A 958 -22.81 -35.76 19.94
N LEU A 959 -21.53 -35.46 19.73
CA LEU A 959 -20.85 -35.61 18.45
C LEU A 959 -20.80 -37.09 18.03
N GLU A 960 -20.54 -38.02 18.95
CA GLU A 960 -20.59 -39.46 18.65
C GLU A 960 -22.02 -39.94 18.35
N VAL A 961 -23.03 -39.49 19.10
CA VAL A 961 -24.44 -39.78 18.79
C VAL A 961 -24.83 -39.20 17.42
N LEU A 962 -24.33 -38.02 17.06
CA LEU A 962 -24.59 -37.37 15.78
C LEU A 962 -23.93 -38.14 14.63
N LYS A 963 -22.66 -38.54 14.75
CA LYS A 963 -21.98 -39.42 13.78
C LYS A 963 -22.73 -40.73 13.57
N ALA A 964 -23.23 -41.33 14.65
CA ALA A 964 -23.95 -42.61 14.62
C ALA A 964 -25.37 -42.52 14.04
N LYS A 965 -26.15 -41.47 14.36
CA LYS A 965 -27.53 -41.30 13.87
C LYS A 965 -27.62 -40.56 12.53
N GLN A 966 -26.64 -39.72 12.19
CA GLN A 966 -26.64 -38.74 11.09
C GLN A 966 -27.80 -37.72 11.10
N ASP A 967 -28.58 -37.69 12.20
CA ASP A 967 -29.77 -36.84 12.37
C ASP A 967 -29.40 -35.45 12.91
N MET A 968 -29.11 -34.54 11.97
CA MET A 968 -28.82 -33.13 12.25
C MET A 968 -30.05 -32.34 12.72
N GLU A 969 -31.25 -32.67 12.25
CA GLU A 969 -32.45 -31.87 12.56
C GLU A 969 -32.95 -32.14 13.99
N ALA A 970 -32.93 -33.39 14.47
CA ALA A 970 -33.17 -33.67 15.89
C ALA A 970 -32.10 -33.03 16.79
N TYR A 971 -30.86 -32.89 16.32
CA TYR A 971 -29.81 -32.20 17.07
C TYR A 971 -30.04 -30.68 17.14
N LYS A 972 -30.38 -30.04 16.01
CA LYS A 972 -30.80 -28.63 15.97
C LYS A 972 -31.98 -28.37 16.91
N LEU A 973 -32.99 -29.24 16.92
CA LEU A 973 -34.15 -29.11 17.81
C LEU A 973 -33.78 -29.20 19.30
N LEU A 974 -32.82 -30.05 19.69
CA LEU A 974 -32.30 -30.05 21.05
C LEU A 974 -31.61 -28.72 21.38
N ILE A 975 -30.69 -28.26 20.53
CA ILE A 975 -29.91 -27.05 20.77
C ILE A 975 -30.79 -25.79 20.77
N GLN A 976 -31.79 -25.71 19.90
CA GLN A 976 -32.77 -24.62 19.89
C GLN A 976 -33.63 -24.60 21.17
N LYS A 977 -33.94 -25.77 21.73
CA LYS A 977 -34.66 -25.89 23.02
C LYS A 977 -33.77 -25.58 24.22
N ALA A 978 -32.49 -25.93 24.17
CA ALA A 978 -31.54 -25.71 25.27
C ALA A 978 -30.97 -24.27 25.29
N LEU A 979 -30.81 -23.65 24.13
CA LEU A 979 -30.20 -22.33 23.92
C LEU A 979 -31.10 -21.48 22.99
N PRO A 980 -32.32 -21.12 23.43
CA PRO A 980 -33.29 -20.44 22.59
C PRO A 980 -32.77 -19.08 22.08
N GLY A 981 -32.98 -18.82 20.78
CA GLY A 981 -32.58 -17.58 20.11
C GLY A 981 -31.07 -17.41 19.88
N ARG A 982 -30.23 -18.41 20.18
CA ARG A 982 -28.76 -18.33 19.99
C ARG A 982 -28.29 -18.72 18.60
N PHE A 983 -29.07 -19.45 17.82
CA PHE A 983 -28.70 -20.06 16.53
C PHE A 983 -29.79 -19.89 15.49
#